data_AF-A0A8B5Q6U3-F1
#
_entry.id   AF-A0A8B5Q6U3-F1
#
_cell.length_a   1.000
_cell.length_b   1.000
_cell.length_c   1.000
_cell.angle_alpha   90.00
_cell.angle_beta   90.00
_cell.angle_gamma   90.00
#
_symmetry.space_group_name_H-M   'P 1'
#
loop_
_entity.id
_entity.type
_entity.pdbx_description
1 polymer ?
#
loop_
_entity_poly.entity_id
_entity_poly.type
_entity_poly.pdbx_seq_one_letter_code
_entity_poly.pdbx_strand_id
1 'polypeptide(L)'
;MRAKTVILIVIAGMFGVLAVVFANSWLADQRSAMAPMANAPVTAAPTETEANDGGYDSPPAGLGNGGSGSGGGSGGVGLAAGGSSGSGGGGWDSGQEPYPMDVAPETSEAEEAAAYEAYKREQAQREAYEQQLRAQAEALRAEMERAAETGKASAPDQPSTSAGPPPAGNTEIDPGDGLPPLPPDPAPASAQDQPSTGPVLFPAAGAEVDPDDGNLPPPPPAPEPATEQVVRHPTIDAPDEVVAGDVVTVSIALTEEQLTPEVKVKAAPGTTVTEDGALRMAMPAGTEQWPIDIDLFASGFDLADGGKWSRATTLYREGDSDFVRFELKARPIGQDSKPGQFIARIYSAGRFLGSASRPVTIARTRIPAPGAEAATPAPAMLLASAPRQPLTGSIDLNGDGDVPDLDVTILYDDPSGLGSGQIIIHSPHLAGPVTDSFSTPPEMAAWLESEYQRLLQLGLSLRGAVSLQQPAASNDPEAQKRFVTLAAEGFGDVLYRDYVPKVFKHVFWSLRGKGELRSIQITSNSPTLPWELIRPRSEDGATQDGFLGMGYRLARWAPRSMSSQVDNPLDRLVFTGVAAVAPSYADKQSLSFQQVEIEALSKLSGYRRFDGDFVSFERLVGEVSTGFIHFSGHGEVNQPGSGRPVFAIDLVDQSLDPDTWRALVAAHGTGNPFYFFNACDSGRSQMFGGFVQGWGPAVLASGASGFIGGMWPLTDRAAAAFSADFYGGITTRLKDGPVYLAEILQGVRKRFYETGDPTYLAYTFYGNANLQVVTQ
;
A
#
# COMPACT_ATOMS: atom_id res chain seq x y z
N MET A 1 66.82 0.27 24.74
CA MET A 1 65.59 1.05 25.04
C MET A 1 64.34 0.53 24.33
N ARG A 2 64.38 -0.13 23.16
CA ARG A 2 63.17 -0.54 22.43
C ARG A 2 62.40 -1.76 23.00
N ALA A 3 63.05 -2.68 23.73
CA ALA A 3 62.36 -3.85 24.30
C ALA A 3 61.49 -3.51 25.53
N LYS A 4 61.89 -2.51 26.33
CA LYS A 4 61.12 -2.10 27.53
C LYS A 4 59.82 -1.38 27.19
N THR A 5 59.77 -0.67 26.07
CA THR A 5 58.58 0.04 25.59
C THR A 5 57.51 -0.93 25.05
N VAL A 6 57.91 -1.98 24.33
CA VAL A 6 56.97 -2.99 23.83
C VAL A 6 56.34 -3.79 24.98
N ILE A 7 57.13 -4.16 25.99
CA ILE A 7 56.62 -4.83 27.19
C ILE A 7 55.63 -3.93 27.93
N LEU A 8 55.89 -2.61 28.02
CA LEU A 8 54.96 -1.67 28.67
C LEU A 8 53.63 -1.54 27.94
N ILE A 9 53.64 -1.56 26.60
CA ILE A 9 52.42 -1.47 25.77
C ILE A 9 51.59 -2.76 25.91
N VAL A 10 52.23 -3.93 25.92
CA VAL A 10 51.53 -5.21 26.13
C VAL A 10 50.94 -5.28 27.54
N ILE A 11 51.67 -4.83 28.56
CA ILE A 11 51.17 -4.77 29.93
C ILE A 11 49.99 -3.79 30.03
N ALA A 12 50.07 -2.62 29.42
CA ALA A 12 48.97 -1.66 29.39
C ALA A 12 47.72 -2.20 28.68
N GLY A 13 47.90 -2.95 27.58
CA GLY A 13 46.81 -3.64 26.89
C GLY A 13 46.14 -4.71 27.75
N MET A 14 46.94 -5.51 28.48
CA MET A 14 46.39 -6.52 29.41
C MET A 14 45.62 -5.88 30.57
N PHE A 15 46.08 -4.75 31.12
CA PHE A 15 45.35 -4.02 32.16
C PHE A 15 44.04 -3.41 31.63
N GLY A 16 44.00 -2.94 30.37
CA GLY A 16 42.78 -2.47 29.73
C GLY A 16 41.72 -3.57 29.60
N VAL A 17 42.12 -4.76 29.15
CA VAL A 17 41.20 -5.92 29.04
C VAL A 17 40.71 -6.38 30.41
N LEU A 18 41.60 -6.44 31.41
CA LEU A 18 41.20 -6.78 32.79
C LEU A 18 40.22 -5.75 33.37
N ALA A 19 40.41 -4.45 33.11
CA ALA A 19 39.49 -3.41 33.58
C ALA A 19 38.09 -3.56 32.97
N VAL A 20 37.98 -3.92 31.69
CA VAL A 20 36.69 -4.18 31.02
C VAL A 20 36.01 -5.44 31.58
N VAL A 21 36.78 -6.50 31.85
CA VAL A 21 36.24 -7.73 32.46
C VAL A 21 35.75 -7.48 33.89
N PHE A 22 36.49 -6.71 34.70
CA PHE A 22 36.04 -6.34 36.04
C PHE A 22 34.83 -5.40 36.02
N ALA A 23 34.76 -4.47 35.08
CA ALA A 23 33.59 -3.60 34.91
C ALA A 23 32.34 -4.41 34.53
N ASN A 24 32.46 -5.36 33.58
CA ASN A 24 31.35 -6.21 33.19
C ASN A 24 30.92 -7.18 34.31
N SER A 25 31.87 -7.71 35.09
CA SER A 25 31.56 -8.54 36.26
C SER A 25 30.83 -7.74 37.35
N TRP A 26 31.27 -6.51 37.63
CA TRP A 26 30.62 -5.61 38.58
C TRP A 26 29.21 -5.18 38.13
N LEU A 27 29.00 -4.94 36.83
CA LEU A 27 27.69 -4.66 36.24
C LEU A 27 26.75 -5.88 36.28
N ALA A 28 27.26 -7.11 36.15
CA ALA A 28 26.48 -8.34 36.28
C ALA A 28 26.05 -8.61 37.73
N ASP A 29 26.91 -8.28 38.70
CA ASP A 29 26.62 -8.42 40.14
C ASP A 29 25.57 -7.39 40.59
N GLN A 30 25.62 -6.16 40.06
CA GLN A 30 24.60 -5.13 40.26
C GLN A 30 23.23 -5.52 39.68
N ARG A 31 23.20 -6.21 38.53
CA ARG A 31 21.96 -6.70 37.89
C ARG A 31 21.34 -7.88 38.63
N SER A 32 22.16 -8.72 39.27
CA SER A 32 21.68 -9.85 40.08
C SER A 32 21.11 -9.43 41.45
N ALA A 33 21.48 -8.23 41.93
CA ALA A 33 20.99 -7.66 43.19
C ALA A 33 19.66 -6.87 43.08
N MET A 34 19.09 -6.71 41.87
CA MET A 34 17.88 -5.88 41.63
C MET A 34 16.68 -6.65 41.02
N ALA A 35 16.55 -7.95 41.25
CA ALA A 35 15.32 -8.69 40.91
C ALA A 35 14.45 -8.89 42.17
N PRO A 36 13.23 -8.30 42.26
CA PRO A 36 12.32 -8.57 43.35
C PRO A 36 11.61 -9.92 43.14
N MET A 37 11.57 -10.70 44.23
CA MET A 37 10.92 -11.99 44.36
C MET A 37 9.43 -11.93 43.99
N ALA A 38 9.01 -12.78 43.06
CA ALA A 38 7.63 -13.25 42.95
C ALA A 38 7.64 -14.76 42.70
N ASN A 39 6.75 -15.46 43.40
CA ASN A 39 6.40 -16.88 43.34
C ASN A 39 7.13 -17.83 44.30
N ALA A 40 6.58 -17.94 45.51
CA ALA A 40 6.57 -19.16 46.31
C ALA A 40 5.11 -19.55 46.66
N PRO A 41 4.78 -20.84 46.84
CA PRO A 41 3.44 -21.38 46.69
C PRO A 41 2.57 -21.28 47.96
N VAL A 42 1.25 -21.25 47.74
CA VAL A 42 0.17 -21.17 48.73
C VAL A 42 -0.09 -22.53 49.37
N THR A 43 -0.11 -22.60 50.71
CA THR A 43 -0.90 -23.57 51.50
C THR A 43 -1.49 -22.91 52.77
N ALA A 44 -2.82 -23.04 52.90
CA ALA A 44 -3.70 -23.09 54.09
C ALA A 44 -3.57 -22.08 55.28
N ALA A 45 -4.54 -21.13 55.33
CA ALA A 45 -5.55 -20.77 56.38
C ALA A 45 -5.27 -20.94 57.92
N PRO A 46 -6.08 -20.33 58.83
CA PRO A 46 -6.74 -19.00 58.87
C PRO A 46 -6.68 -18.32 60.29
N THR A 47 -7.56 -17.31 60.52
CA THR A 47 -7.95 -16.58 61.76
C THR A 47 -7.12 -15.32 62.07
N GLU A 48 -7.65 -14.16 62.48
CA GLU A 48 -8.97 -13.75 63.01
C GLU A 48 -9.01 -12.19 63.06
N THR A 49 -10.21 -11.58 63.01
CA THR A 49 -10.64 -10.27 63.62
C THR A 49 -9.87 -8.98 63.24
N GLU A 50 -10.39 -7.77 63.15
CA GLU A 50 -11.66 -7.06 63.41
C GLU A 50 -11.44 -5.67 62.74
N ALA A 51 -12.36 -5.17 61.91
CA ALA A 51 -13.40 -4.19 62.24
C ALA A 51 -13.06 -2.71 61.90
N ASN A 52 -14.07 -2.07 61.29
CA ASN A 52 -14.46 -0.65 61.27
C ASN A 52 -13.70 0.34 60.36
N ASP A 53 -14.38 0.83 59.31
CA ASP A 53 -15.28 2.03 59.24
C ASP A 53 -14.44 3.30 58.99
N GLY A 54 -14.74 4.22 58.07
CA GLY A 54 -15.84 4.41 57.14
C GLY A 54 -15.64 5.75 56.41
N GLY A 55 -16.17 5.84 55.19
CA GLY A 55 -16.88 6.98 54.59
C GLY A 55 -16.37 8.44 54.63
N TYR A 56 -16.16 8.95 53.41
CA TYR A 56 -16.73 10.18 52.80
C TYR A 56 -16.02 11.56 52.81
N ASP A 57 -16.11 12.14 51.60
CA ASP A 57 -16.24 13.54 51.17
C ASP A 57 -15.02 14.40 50.73
N SER A 58 -15.24 15.06 49.59
CA SER A 58 -14.47 16.15 48.94
C SER A 58 -15.30 17.46 49.01
N PRO A 59 -14.88 18.59 48.38
CA PRO A 59 -13.76 19.55 48.59
C PRO A 59 -14.35 20.93 49.08
N PRO A 60 -13.70 22.15 49.05
CA PRO A 60 -13.26 22.91 47.84
C PRO A 60 -12.10 23.98 47.98
N ALA A 61 -11.67 24.51 46.82
CA ALA A 61 -11.13 25.84 46.41
C ALA A 61 -10.31 26.82 47.32
N GLY A 62 -9.31 27.50 46.73
CA GLY A 62 -8.85 28.85 47.18
C GLY A 62 -7.45 29.36 46.75
N LEU A 63 -7.41 30.21 45.69
CA LEU A 63 -6.59 31.40 45.36
C LEU A 63 -5.30 31.79 46.16
N GLY A 64 -4.27 32.33 45.45
CA GLY A 64 -3.36 33.35 46.04
C GLY A 64 -1.93 33.57 45.49
N ASN A 65 -1.81 34.34 44.40
CA ASN A 65 -0.83 35.41 44.04
C ASN A 65 0.62 35.50 44.60
N GLY A 66 1.59 35.71 43.69
CA GLY A 66 2.52 36.86 43.69
C GLY A 66 3.96 36.71 44.22
N GLY A 67 4.95 37.21 43.47
CA GLY A 67 6.23 37.66 44.05
C GLY A 67 7.51 37.52 43.21
N SER A 68 7.91 38.61 42.59
CA SER A 68 9.16 38.92 41.85
C SER A 68 10.48 38.79 42.64
N GLY A 69 11.60 38.56 41.93
CA GLY A 69 12.96 38.75 42.45
C GLY A 69 14.05 38.71 41.37
N SER A 70 14.73 39.84 41.21
CA SER A 70 15.76 40.25 40.25
C SER A 70 17.18 39.66 40.46
N GLY A 71 18.04 39.77 39.43
CA GLY A 71 19.45 40.18 39.68
C GLY A 71 20.54 39.77 38.67
N GLY A 72 21.03 40.77 37.90
CA GLY A 72 22.44 40.94 37.43
C GLY A 72 22.93 40.03 36.28
N GLY A 73 23.65 40.48 35.26
CA GLY A 73 24.39 41.73 35.01
C GLY A 73 25.73 41.43 34.34
N SER A 74 26.21 42.36 33.50
CA SER A 74 27.48 42.39 32.72
C SER A 74 27.52 41.45 31.50
N GLY A 75 27.70 41.90 30.24
CA GLY A 75 28.52 42.99 29.67
C GLY A 75 29.72 42.33 28.99
N GLY A 76 30.15 42.57 27.76
CA GLY A 76 29.86 43.49 26.67
C GLY A 76 31.07 43.43 25.71
N VAL A 77 30.90 43.83 24.44
CA VAL A 77 31.93 44.19 23.42
C VAL A 77 32.96 43.10 23.03
N GLY A 78 33.33 42.86 21.77
CA GLY A 78 33.11 43.49 20.48
C GLY A 78 34.28 43.13 19.54
N LEU A 79 34.06 43.33 18.24
CA LEU A 79 35.03 43.50 17.14
C LEU A 79 35.45 42.30 16.28
N ALA A 80 35.39 42.61 14.99
CA ALA A 80 35.73 41.85 13.80
C ALA A 80 37.23 41.95 13.45
N ALA A 81 37.71 40.99 12.66
CA ALA A 81 38.58 41.20 11.49
C ALA A 81 38.98 39.84 10.88
N GLY A 82 38.99 39.76 9.55
CA GLY A 82 39.40 38.57 8.80
C GLY A 82 40.92 38.43 8.61
N GLY A 83 41.31 37.36 7.91
CA GLY A 83 42.68 37.18 7.42
C GLY A 83 43.02 35.72 7.10
N SER A 84 43.26 35.46 5.82
CA SER A 84 43.62 34.18 5.19
C SER A 84 45.03 33.68 5.56
N SER A 85 45.18 32.36 5.71
CA SER A 85 46.31 31.49 5.30
C SER A 85 45.92 30.05 5.72
N GLY A 86 46.21 28.93 5.05
CA GLY A 86 47.25 28.60 4.10
C GLY A 86 48.01 27.37 4.61
N SER A 87 47.60 26.18 4.13
CA SER A 87 48.29 24.86 4.19
C SER A 87 48.14 23.96 5.44
N GLY A 88 47.78 22.69 5.17
CA GLY A 88 48.60 21.55 5.59
C GLY A 88 48.09 20.63 6.71
N GLY A 89 47.40 19.55 6.31
CA GLY A 89 47.65 18.19 6.83
C GLY A 89 46.92 17.76 8.10
N GLY A 90 46.20 16.63 8.00
CA GLY A 90 45.76 15.83 9.16
C GLY A 90 44.39 15.20 8.97
N GLY A 91 44.24 14.32 7.98
CA GLY A 91 43.08 13.44 7.87
C GLY A 91 43.05 12.50 9.08
N TRP A 92 42.01 12.64 9.91
CA TRP A 92 41.64 11.62 10.88
C TRP A 92 40.63 10.71 10.19
N ASP A 93 41.17 9.59 9.72
CA ASP A 93 40.45 8.41 9.27
C ASP A 93 39.50 7.95 10.38
N SER A 94 38.20 8.19 10.19
CA SER A 94 37.15 7.53 10.95
C SER A 94 36.66 6.36 10.11
N GLY A 95 37.49 5.30 10.11
CA GLY A 95 37.13 4.00 9.58
C GLY A 95 35.96 3.43 10.38
N GLN A 96 34.76 3.75 9.94
CA GLN A 96 33.60 2.90 10.18
C GLN A 96 33.71 1.81 9.11
N GLU A 97 34.22 0.65 9.53
CA GLU A 97 34.36 -0.52 8.67
C GLU A 97 33.01 -0.80 7.98
N PRO A 98 32.98 -1.04 6.65
CA PRO A 98 31.79 -1.58 6.01
C PRO A 98 31.43 -2.90 6.71
N TYR A 99 30.14 -3.10 6.95
CA TYR A 99 29.59 -4.30 7.58
C TYR A 99 30.35 -5.54 7.11
N PRO A 100 30.86 -6.41 8.01
CA PRO A 100 31.29 -7.72 7.60
C PRO A 100 30.03 -8.43 7.10
N MET A 101 29.86 -8.48 5.78
CA MET A 101 29.05 -9.51 5.16
C MET A 101 29.65 -10.83 5.62
N ASP A 102 28.93 -11.53 6.50
CA ASP A 102 29.29 -12.88 6.89
C ASP A 102 29.46 -13.67 5.58
N VAL A 103 30.70 -14.10 5.36
CA VAL A 103 31.08 -15.08 4.36
C VAL A 103 30.14 -16.25 4.60
N ALA A 104 29.25 -16.54 3.64
CA ALA A 104 28.59 -17.84 3.58
C ALA A 104 29.68 -18.88 3.87
N PRO A 105 29.44 -19.91 4.72
CA PRO A 105 30.43 -20.98 4.84
C PRO A 105 30.81 -21.38 3.42
N GLU A 106 32.09 -21.52 3.09
CA GLU A 106 32.54 -21.85 1.74
C GLU A 106 31.76 -23.08 1.25
N THR A 107 30.62 -22.84 0.59
CA THR A 107 29.83 -23.81 -0.10
C THR A 107 30.56 -23.96 -1.39
N SER A 108 31.19 -25.12 -1.57
CA SER A 108 31.91 -25.38 -2.81
C SER A 108 30.96 -25.10 -3.99
N GLU A 109 31.49 -24.59 -5.11
CA GLU A 109 30.70 -24.41 -6.35
C GLU A 109 29.89 -25.68 -6.70
N ALA A 110 30.36 -26.86 -6.27
CA ALA A 110 29.68 -28.13 -6.42
C ALA A 110 28.40 -28.30 -5.56
N GLU A 111 28.35 -27.76 -4.33
CA GLU A 111 27.16 -27.80 -3.47
C GLU A 111 26.09 -26.82 -3.95
N GLU A 112 26.50 -25.65 -4.44
CA GLU A 112 25.58 -24.67 -5.04
C GLU A 112 25.08 -25.13 -6.42
N ALA A 113 25.94 -25.72 -7.25
CA ALA A 113 25.52 -26.37 -8.49
C ALA A 113 24.59 -27.56 -8.23
N ALA A 114 24.79 -28.31 -7.14
CA ALA A 114 23.90 -29.39 -6.74
C ALA A 114 22.54 -28.86 -6.27
N ALA A 115 22.51 -27.78 -5.48
CA ALA A 115 21.28 -27.11 -5.08
C ALA A 115 20.53 -26.53 -6.29
N TYR A 116 21.26 -26.01 -7.27
CA TYR A 116 20.75 -25.50 -8.53
C TYR A 116 20.13 -26.59 -9.42
N GLU A 117 20.82 -27.72 -9.59
CA GLU A 117 20.28 -28.87 -10.32
C GLU A 117 19.15 -29.58 -9.57
N ALA A 118 19.11 -29.51 -8.24
CA ALA A 118 17.97 -29.96 -7.45
C ALA A 118 16.74 -29.06 -7.67
N TYR A 119 16.95 -27.74 -7.73
CA TYR A 119 15.89 -26.78 -8.02
C TYR A 119 15.30 -26.95 -9.43
N LYS A 120 16.15 -27.13 -10.45
CA LYS A 120 15.67 -27.43 -11.82
C LYS A 120 14.80 -28.67 -11.87
N ARG A 121 15.18 -29.72 -11.12
CA ARG A 121 14.41 -30.95 -11.00
C ARG A 121 13.08 -30.72 -10.30
N GLU A 122 13.05 -29.92 -9.24
CA GLU A 122 11.83 -29.55 -8.54
C GLU A 122 10.87 -28.75 -9.44
N GLN A 123 11.38 -27.79 -10.22
CA GLN A 123 10.59 -27.03 -11.19
C GLN A 123 10.00 -27.94 -12.29
N ALA A 124 10.80 -28.83 -12.86
CA ALA A 124 10.33 -29.80 -13.84
C ALA A 124 9.27 -30.75 -13.27
N GLN A 125 9.41 -31.17 -12.00
CA GLN A 125 8.41 -31.98 -11.31
C GLN A 125 7.11 -31.21 -11.06
N ARG A 126 7.19 -29.92 -10.72
CA ARG A 126 6.02 -29.05 -10.55
C ARG A 126 5.28 -28.83 -11.86
N GLU A 127 5.98 -28.54 -12.96
CA GLU A 127 5.37 -28.43 -14.29
C GLU A 127 4.67 -29.72 -14.70
N ALA A 128 5.30 -30.88 -14.44
CA ALA A 128 4.68 -32.18 -14.71
C ALA A 128 3.43 -32.44 -13.85
N TYR A 129 3.46 -32.06 -12.57
CA TYR A 129 2.33 -32.21 -11.66
C TYR A 129 1.15 -31.29 -12.04
N GLU A 130 1.42 -30.04 -12.42
CA GLU A 130 0.39 -29.11 -12.90
C GLU A 130 -0.22 -29.57 -14.23
N GLN A 131 0.58 -30.12 -15.14
CA GLN A 131 0.08 -30.75 -16.36
C GLN A 131 -0.81 -31.95 -16.03
N GLN A 132 -0.44 -32.75 -15.03
CA GLN A 132 -1.24 -33.90 -14.58
C GLN A 132 -2.58 -33.47 -13.96
N LEU A 133 -2.60 -32.38 -13.18
CA LEU A 133 -3.83 -31.81 -12.63
C LEU A 133 -4.76 -31.25 -13.72
N ARG A 134 -4.20 -30.56 -14.72
CA ARG A 134 -4.97 -30.08 -15.88
C ARG A 134 -5.57 -31.24 -16.68
N ALA A 135 -4.78 -32.27 -16.94
CA ALA A 135 -5.26 -33.48 -17.62
C ALA A 135 -6.37 -34.19 -16.82
N GLN A 136 -6.27 -34.25 -15.49
CA GLN A 136 -7.34 -34.80 -14.64
C GLN A 136 -8.61 -33.95 -14.67
N ALA A 137 -8.48 -32.62 -14.63
CA ALA A 137 -9.63 -31.72 -14.72
C ALA A 137 -10.35 -31.83 -16.08
N GLU A 138 -9.59 -31.93 -17.18
CA GLU A 138 -10.13 -32.17 -18.52
C GLU A 138 -10.80 -33.54 -18.63
N ALA A 139 -10.19 -34.59 -18.07
CA ALA A 139 -10.78 -35.93 -18.05
C ALA A 139 -12.09 -35.97 -17.26
N LEU A 140 -12.14 -35.31 -16.10
CA LEU A 140 -13.35 -35.20 -15.28
C LEU A 140 -14.44 -34.43 -16.02
N ARG A 141 -14.09 -33.33 -16.70
CA ARG A 141 -15.03 -32.56 -17.52
C ARG A 141 -15.61 -33.41 -18.66
N ALA A 142 -14.77 -34.16 -19.37
CA ALA A 142 -15.20 -35.06 -20.44
C ALA A 142 -16.02 -36.26 -19.93
N GLU A 143 -15.80 -36.70 -18.70
CA GLU A 143 -16.61 -37.74 -18.05
C GLU A 143 -17.99 -37.21 -17.64
N MET A 144 -18.06 -36.01 -17.07
CA MET A 144 -19.32 -35.34 -16.76
C MET A 144 -20.15 -35.07 -18.01
N GLU A 145 -19.51 -34.71 -19.12
CA GLU A 145 -20.18 -34.50 -20.41
C GLU A 145 -20.74 -35.81 -20.99
N ARG A 146 -19.98 -36.91 -20.95
CA ARG A 146 -20.49 -38.25 -21.33
C ARG A 146 -21.59 -38.76 -20.41
N ALA A 147 -21.54 -38.46 -19.11
CA ALA A 147 -22.58 -38.81 -18.16
C ALA A 147 -23.88 -38.02 -18.44
N ALA A 148 -23.76 -36.75 -18.85
CA ALA A 148 -24.90 -35.93 -19.25
C ALA A 148 -25.54 -36.43 -20.57
N GLU A 149 -24.73 -36.92 -21.52
CA GLU A 149 -25.23 -37.51 -22.77
C GLU A 149 -25.91 -38.88 -22.57
N THR A 150 -25.35 -39.74 -21.72
CA THR A 150 -25.96 -41.05 -21.39
C THR A 150 -27.23 -40.93 -20.54
N GLY A 151 -27.33 -39.89 -19.70
CA GLY A 151 -28.55 -39.53 -18.98
C GLY A 151 -29.70 -39.06 -19.88
N LYS A 152 -29.39 -38.46 -21.04
CA LYS A 152 -30.40 -38.07 -22.05
C LYS A 152 -30.89 -39.25 -22.91
N ALA A 153 -30.15 -40.35 -22.99
CA ALA A 153 -30.50 -41.52 -23.80
C ALA A 153 -31.33 -42.60 -23.06
N SER A 154 -31.56 -42.44 -21.75
CA SER A 154 -32.20 -43.46 -20.90
C SER A 154 -33.43 -42.91 -20.16
N ALA A 155 -34.44 -42.44 -20.91
CA ALA A 155 -35.77 -42.16 -20.35
C ALA A 155 -36.82 -42.92 -21.19
N PRO A 156 -37.54 -43.92 -20.63
CA PRO A 156 -38.63 -44.57 -21.35
C PRO A 156 -39.91 -43.74 -21.24
N ASP A 157 -40.50 -43.50 -22.40
CA ASP A 157 -41.79 -42.86 -22.64
C ASP A 157 -42.95 -43.67 -22.06
N GLN A 158 -43.80 -43.09 -21.19
CA GLN A 158 -45.22 -43.47 -21.07
C GLN A 158 -46.12 -42.30 -20.64
N PRO A 159 -47.39 -42.27 -21.12
CA PRO A 159 -48.19 -41.07 -21.16
C PRO A 159 -49.21 -40.94 -20.01
N SER A 160 -49.64 -39.69 -19.81
CA SER A 160 -50.59 -39.19 -18.82
C SER A 160 -51.99 -39.80 -18.88
N THR A 161 -52.61 -40.10 -17.72
CA THR A 161 -54.06 -39.93 -17.51
C THR A 161 -54.42 -39.59 -16.06
N SER A 162 -55.54 -38.89 -15.95
CA SER A 162 -56.19 -38.23 -14.81
C SER A 162 -56.85 -39.13 -13.75
N ALA A 163 -57.17 -38.51 -12.61
CA ALA A 163 -58.31 -38.75 -11.69
C ALA A 163 -57.98 -39.29 -10.29
N GLY A 164 -58.76 -38.81 -9.30
CA GLY A 164 -58.50 -38.83 -7.86
C GLY A 164 -58.79 -40.15 -7.08
N PRO A 165 -58.77 -40.09 -5.73
CA PRO A 165 -58.71 -41.24 -4.80
C PRO A 165 -60.10 -41.86 -4.55
N PRO A 166 -60.31 -43.10 -4.02
CA PRO A 166 -59.76 -43.67 -2.76
C PRO A 166 -59.63 -45.25 -2.77
N PRO A 167 -59.91 -46.05 -1.70
CA PRO A 167 -59.02 -46.44 -0.59
C PRO A 167 -58.89 -47.99 -0.36
N ALA A 168 -58.21 -48.36 0.74
CA ALA A 168 -58.34 -49.57 1.58
C ALA A 168 -57.47 -50.81 1.29
N GLY A 169 -56.96 -51.43 2.38
CA GLY A 169 -56.76 -52.88 2.44
C GLY A 169 -55.49 -53.38 3.13
N ASN A 170 -55.62 -53.67 4.43
CA ASN A 170 -54.65 -54.32 5.31
C ASN A 170 -54.01 -55.61 4.77
N THR A 171 -52.78 -55.92 5.21
CA THR A 171 -52.51 -57.17 5.96
C THR A 171 -51.22 -57.08 6.79
N GLU A 172 -51.37 -57.45 8.06
CA GLU A 172 -50.34 -57.71 9.08
C GLU A 172 -49.30 -58.75 8.64
N ILE A 173 -48.08 -58.73 9.22
CA ILE A 173 -47.58 -59.74 10.20
C ILE A 173 -46.38 -59.13 10.99
N ASP A 174 -46.53 -59.10 12.32
CA ASP A 174 -45.57 -58.91 13.44
C ASP A 174 -45.13 -60.32 13.97
N PRO A 175 -44.21 -60.59 14.96
CA PRO A 175 -43.57 -59.70 15.92
C PRO A 175 -42.14 -60.00 16.45
N GLY A 176 -41.64 -59.06 17.26
CA GLY A 176 -40.79 -59.29 18.45
C GLY A 176 -39.44 -58.56 18.43
N ASP A 177 -39.01 -57.76 19.43
CA ASP A 177 -39.52 -57.41 20.76
C ASP A 177 -38.78 -56.16 21.28
N GLY A 178 -39.45 -55.32 22.09
CA GLY A 178 -38.81 -54.62 23.21
C GLY A 178 -38.64 -53.08 23.17
N LEU A 179 -39.72 -52.34 23.48
CA LEU A 179 -39.71 -51.01 24.14
C LEU A 179 -40.36 -51.17 25.54
N PRO A 180 -40.39 -50.20 26.51
CA PRO A 180 -40.48 -48.72 26.34
C PRO A 180 -39.88 -47.94 27.57
N PRO A 181 -40.31 -46.70 27.99
CA PRO A 181 -41.05 -45.60 27.33
C PRO A 181 -40.44 -44.18 27.50
N LEU A 182 -40.93 -43.23 26.68
CA LEU A 182 -40.93 -41.76 26.86
C LEU A 182 -42.29 -41.27 27.39
N PRO A 183 -42.37 -40.05 27.98
CA PRO A 183 -43.49 -39.15 27.66
C PRO A 183 -43.07 -37.65 27.63
N PRO A 184 -43.94 -36.67 27.32
CA PRO A 184 -44.47 -36.34 25.99
C PRO A 184 -44.35 -34.83 25.63
N ASP A 185 -44.50 -34.49 24.34
CA ASP A 185 -44.75 -33.11 23.88
C ASP A 185 -46.24 -32.72 24.03
N PRO A 186 -46.57 -31.42 24.18
CA PRO A 186 -47.87 -30.89 23.81
C PRO A 186 -47.80 -30.01 22.55
N ALA A 187 -48.76 -30.22 21.64
CA ALA A 187 -49.05 -29.41 20.45
C ALA A 187 -50.20 -28.38 20.74
N PRO A 188 -50.84 -27.75 19.73
CA PRO A 188 -50.59 -26.39 19.25
C PRO A 188 -51.80 -25.43 19.45
N ALA A 189 -51.65 -24.14 19.16
CA ALA A 189 -52.79 -23.21 19.03
C ALA A 189 -52.53 -22.08 18.03
N SER A 190 -53.62 -21.64 17.40
CA SER A 190 -53.76 -21.06 16.07
C SER A 190 -54.13 -19.57 16.03
N ALA A 191 -53.72 -18.92 14.93
CA ALA A 191 -54.30 -17.81 14.14
C ALA A 191 -55.24 -16.74 14.74
N GLN A 192 -54.93 -15.46 14.44
CA GLN A 192 -55.78 -14.26 14.15
C GLN A 192 -54.84 -13.02 14.28
N ASP A 193 -54.72 -11.98 13.44
CA ASP A 193 -55.58 -11.31 12.46
C ASP A 193 -54.73 -10.56 11.41
N GLN A 194 -55.22 -10.45 10.18
CA GLN A 194 -54.92 -9.36 9.23
C GLN A 194 -56.05 -8.31 9.28
N PRO A 195 -55.82 -7.05 8.86
CA PRO A 195 -56.30 -6.59 7.52
C PRO A 195 -55.29 -5.66 6.79
N SER A 196 -54.97 -5.88 5.50
CA SER A 196 -55.57 -5.32 4.26
C SER A 196 -55.27 -3.82 4.05
N THR A 197 -54.78 -3.27 2.91
CA THR A 197 -55.13 -3.40 1.47
C THR A 197 -54.01 -2.72 0.65
N GLY A 198 -53.37 -3.29 -0.40
CA GLY A 198 -53.80 -3.35 -1.82
C GLY A 198 -53.43 -2.07 -2.64
N PRO A 199 -53.37 -2.05 -3.99
CA PRO A 199 -52.96 -3.07 -4.98
C PRO A 199 -52.03 -2.51 -6.09
N VAL A 200 -51.22 -3.32 -6.80
CA VAL A 200 -50.85 -3.01 -8.21
C VAL A 200 -50.69 -4.30 -9.02
N LEU A 201 -51.23 -4.24 -10.24
CA LEU A 201 -51.44 -5.29 -11.24
C LEU A 201 -50.17 -5.78 -11.95
N PHE A 202 -50.18 -7.06 -12.32
CA PHE A 202 -49.38 -7.63 -13.42
C PHE A 202 -50.28 -7.92 -14.62
N PRO A 203 -49.84 -7.67 -15.87
CA PRO A 203 -50.40 -8.34 -17.03
C PRO A 203 -49.58 -9.61 -17.35
N ALA A 204 -50.31 -10.68 -17.66
CA ALA A 204 -49.79 -11.93 -18.19
C ALA A 204 -49.69 -11.87 -19.73
N ALA A 205 -48.66 -12.50 -20.29
CA ALA A 205 -48.73 -13.18 -21.59
C ALA A 205 -47.53 -14.12 -21.72
N GLY A 206 -47.83 -15.42 -21.88
CA GLY A 206 -46.84 -16.42 -22.29
C GLY A 206 -46.62 -16.37 -23.80
N ALA A 207 -45.41 -16.70 -24.20
CA ALA A 207 -45.08 -17.18 -25.54
C ALA A 207 -44.06 -18.32 -25.38
N GLU A 208 -44.41 -19.45 -26.00
CA GLU A 208 -43.58 -20.65 -26.16
C GLU A 208 -42.28 -20.31 -26.91
N VAL A 209 -41.14 -20.88 -26.49
CA VAL A 209 -39.93 -21.01 -27.32
C VAL A 209 -39.28 -22.37 -27.08
N ASP A 210 -39.04 -23.06 -28.19
CA ASP A 210 -38.36 -24.33 -28.45
C ASP A 210 -37.05 -24.58 -27.65
N PRO A 211 -36.75 -25.80 -27.18
CA PRO A 211 -35.46 -26.15 -26.61
C PRO A 211 -34.57 -26.84 -27.65
N ASP A 212 -34.16 -26.13 -28.69
CA ASP A 212 -33.01 -26.53 -29.52
C ASP A 212 -32.38 -25.30 -30.19
N ASP A 213 -31.51 -24.61 -29.45
CA ASP A 213 -30.41 -23.85 -30.05
C ASP A 213 -29.25 -23.79 -29.06
N GLY A 214 -28.27 -24.66 -29.29
CA GLY A 214 -26.97 -24.56 -28.66
C GLY A 214 -26.28 -23.28 -29.14
N ASN A 215 -25.65 -22.57 -28.20
CA ASN A 215 -24.88 -21.34 -28.38
C ASN A 215 -25.69 -20.03 -28.26
N LEU A 216 -26.26 -19.78 -27.08
CA LEU A 216 -26.60 -18.41 -26.68
C LEU A 216 -25.32 -17.68 -26.25
N PRO A 217 -24.96 -16.56 -26.88
CA PRO A 217 -23.91 -15.69 -26.38
C PRO A 217 -24.23 -15.26 -24.94
N PRO A 218 -23.22 -14.90 -24.12
CA PRO A 218 -23.47 -14.38 -22.78
C PRO A 218 -24.53 -13.28 -22.85
N PRO A 219 -25.43 -13.18 -21.84
CA PRO A 219 -26.43 -12.13 -21.84
C PRO A 219 -25.72 -10.80 -22.12
N PRO A 220 -26.25 -9.97 -23.04
CA PRO A 220 -25.63 -8.69 -23.32
C PRO A 220 -25.44 -7.95 -21.99
N PRO A 221 -24.29 -7.27 -21.79
CA PRO A 221 -24.10 -6.48 -20.59
C PRO A 221 -25.35 -5.62 -20.39
N ALA A 222 -25.85 -5.56 -19.15
CA ALA A 222 -26.96 -4.70 -18.82
C ALA A 222 -26.71 -3.33 -19.46
N PRO A 223 -27.69 -2.73 -20.16
CA PRO A 223 -27.47 -1.45 -20.82
C PRO A 223 -26.91 -0.49 -19.78
N GLU A 224 -25.74 0.06 -20.06
CA GLU A 224 -25.12 1.04 -19.17
C GLU A 224 -26.18 2.10 -18.84
N PRO A 225 -26.35 2.46 -17.56
CA PRO A 225 -27.32 3.48 -17.19
C PRO A 225 -27.03 4.70 -18.06
N ALA A 226 -28.04 5.17 -18.80
CA ALA A 226 -27.86 6.30 -19.68
C ALA A 226 -27.23 7.46 -18.88
N THR A 227 -26.19 8.08 -19.43
CA THR A 227 -25.50 9.22 -18.82
C THR A 227 -25.62 10.45 -19.71
N GLU A 228 -25.64 11.62 -19.10
CA GLU A 228 -25.55 12.91 -19.77
C GLU A 228 -24.23 13.60 -19.41
N GLN A 229 -23.69 14.37 -20.35
CA GLN A 229 -22.41 15.05 -20.17
C GLN A 229 -22.62 16.40 -19.49
N VAL A 230 -22.01 16.59 -18.33
CA VAL A 230 -21.97 17.88 -17.61
C VAL A 230 -20.54 18.42 -17.65
N VAL A 231 -20.39 19.71 -17.96
CA VAL A 231 -19.09 20.39 -18.04
C VAL A 231 -19.10 21.55 -17.06
N ARG A 232 -18.13 21.59 -16.16
CA ARG A 232 -17.98 22.66 -15.16
C ARG A 232 -16.53 23.01 -14.93
N HIS A 233 -16.22 24.26 -14.64
CA HIS A 233 -14.93 24.69 -14.15
C HIS A 233 -14.86 24.52 -12.63
N PRO A 234 -14.00 23.63 -12.11
CA PRO A 234 -13.65 23.64 -10.71
C PRO A 234 -13.05 24.99 -10.31
N THR A 235 -13.62 25.59 -9.28
CA THR A 235 -13.22 26.88 -8.73
C THR A 235 -12.68 26.67 -7.32
N ILE A 236 -11.52 27.26 -7.00
CA ILE A 236 -10.94 27.30 -5.66
C ILE A 236 -10.62 28.76 -5.33
N ASP A 237 -11.54 29.43 -4.65
CA ASP A 237 -11.37 30.81 -4.22
C ASP A 237 -10.69 30.86 -2.84
N ALA A 238 -9.50 31.46 -2.81
CA ALA A 238 -8.69 31.67 -1.62
C ALA A 238 -7.62 32.77 -1.88
N PRO A 239 -6.92 33.28 -0.86
CA PRO A 239 -5.75 34.15 -1.04
C PRO A 239 -4.59 33.43 -1.73
N ASP A 240 -3.73 34.19 -2.42
CA ASP A 240 -2.45 33.68 -2.98
C ASP A 240 -1.39 33.47 -1.89
N GLU A 241 -1.44 34.28 -0.83
CA GLU A 241 -0.54 34.22 0.32
C GLU A 241 -1.35 34.20 1.63
N VAL A 242 -0.98 33.32 2.56
CA VAL A 242 -1.56 33.21 3.89
C VAL A 242 -0.45 33.33 4.92
N VAL A 243 -0.64 34.19 5.92
CA VAL A 243 0.32 34.34 7.01
C VAL A 243 0.14 33.20 8.02
N ALA A 244 1.24 32.60 8.45
CA ALA A 244 1.23 31.56 9.46
C ALA A 244 0.51 32.02 10.74
N GLY A 245 -0.47 31.24 11.19
CA GLY A 245 -1.35 31.56 12.31
C GLY A 245 -2.67 32.22 11.94
N ASP A 246 -2.79 32.84 10.75
CA ASP A 246 -4.03 33.45 10.28
C ASP A 246 -5.04 32.37 9.87
N VAL A 247 -6.33 32.70 10.01
CA VAL A 247 -7.45 31.90 9.54
C VAL A 247 -7.95 32.48 8.22
N VAL A 248 -8.21 31.60 7.25
CA VAL A 248 -8.64 31.93 5.89
C VAL A 248 -9.77 31.01 5.46
N THR A 249 -10.76 31.57 4.76
CA THR A 249 -11.80 30.79 4.10
C THR A 249 -11.33 30.34 2.72
N VAL A 250 -11.41 29.04 2.46
CA VAL A 250 -11.26 28.45 1.11
C VAL A 250 -12.64 28.03 0.63
N SER A 251 -13.09 28.58 -0.50
CA SER A 251 -14.38 28.24 -1.11
C SER A 251 -14.19 27.44 -2.39
N ILE A 252 -14.94 26.35 -2.55
CA ILE A 252 -14.83 25.41 -3.66
C ILE A 252 -16.20 25.18 -4.28
N ALA A 253 -16.28 25.23 -5.60
CA ALA A 253 -17.50 24.94 -6.37
C ALA A 253 -17.14 24.43 -7.78
N LEU A 254 -18.14 23.91 -8.49
CA LEU A 254 -18.09 23.57 -9.91
C LEU A 254 -19.00 24.55 -10.65
N THR A 255 -18.42 25.47 -11.41
CA THR A 255 -19.11 26.62 -12.01
C THR A 255 -19.24 26.51 -13.52
N GLU A 256 -20.22 27.16 -14.12
CA GLU A 256 -20.37 27.23 -15.58
C GLU A 256 -19.32 28.14 -16.22
N GLU A 257 -18.92 29.20 -15.51
CA GLU A 257 -17.87 30.12 -15.93
C GLU A 257 -16.54 29.83 -15.22
N GLN A 258 -15.43 30.12 -15.89
CA GLN A 258 -14.10 30.06 -15.27
C GLN A 258 -13.87 31.28 -14.37
N LEU A 259 -14.01 31.09 -13.05
CA LEU A 259 -13.83 32.18 -12.08
C LEU A 259 -12.37 32.29 -11.57
N THR A 260 -11.66 31.17 -11.45
CA THR A 260 -10.28 31.10 -10.95
C THR A 260 -9.36 30.48 -12.00
N PRO A 261 -8.85 31.25 -12.98
CA PRO A 261 -8.05 30.73 -14.10
C PRO A 261 -6.71 30.11 -13.69
N GLU A 262 -6.22 30.39 -12.48
CA GLU A 262 -5.02 29.80 -11.90
C GLU A 262 -5.22 28.35 -11.41
N VAL A 263 -6.48 27.88 -11.32
CA VAL A 263 -6.79 26.51 -10.92
C VAL A 263 -6.39 25.54 -12.04
N LYS A 264 -5.61 24.53 -11.66
CA LYS A 264 -5.22 23.42 -12.55
C LYS A 264 -6.11 22.23 -12.28
N VAL A 265 -6.80 21.78 -13.33
CA VAL A 265 -7.76 20.67 -13.28
C VAL A 265 -7.14 19.41 -13.87
N LYS A 266 -7.43 18.26 -13.28
CA LYS A 266 -7.07 16.94 -13.81
C LYS A 266 -8.28 16.03 -13.83
N ALA A 267 -8.40 15.29 -14.93
CA ALA A 267 -9.42 14.27 -15.10
C ALA A 267 -9.09 13.01 -14.30
N ALA A 268 -10.15 12.34 -13.85
CA ALA A 268 -10.13 10.93 -13.46
C ALA A 268 -10.33 10.00 -14.66
N PRO A 269 -10.06 8.68 -14.53
CA PRO A 269 -10.52 7.68 -15.49
C PRO A 269 -12.02 7.82 -15.80
N GLY A 270 -12.38 7.82 -17.09
CA GLY A 270 -13.75 8.04 -17.56
C GLY A 270 -14.23 9.50 -17.56
N THR A 271 -13.37 10.47 -17.25
CA THR A 271 -13.66 11.90 -17.38
C THR A 271 -12.62 12.58 -18.26
N THR A 272 -12.90 13.81 -18.71
CA THR A 272 -11.94 14.57 -19.53
C THR A 272 -11.85 16.02 -19.06
N VAL A 273 -10.74 16.69 -19.38
CA VAL A 273 -10.59 18.13 -19.19
C VAL A 273 -10.66 18.79 -20.56
N THR A 274 -11.50 19.82 -20.68
CA THR A 274 -11.61 20.63 -21.90
C THR A 274 -10.38 21.54 -22.08
N GLU A 275 -10.20 22.10 -23.28
CA GLU A 275 -9.04 22.97 -23.57
C GLU A 275 -8.97 24.22 -22.67
N ASP A 276 -10.13 24.73 -22.26
CA ASP A 276 -10.31 25.85 -21.33
C ASP A 276 -10.29 25.45 -19.84
N GLY A 277 -9.99 24.17 -19.54
CA GLY A 277 -9.78 23.70 -18.17
C GLY A 277 -11.04 23.34 -17.40
N ALA A 278 -12.17 23.11 -18.06
CA ALA A 278 -13.38 22.57 -17.43
C ALA A 278 -13.30 21.04 -17.30
N LEU A 279 -13.87 20.50 -16.23
CA LEU A 279 -14.05 19.07 -16.02
C LEU A 279 -15.34 18.61 -16.69
N ARG A 280 -15.23 17.67 -17.62
CA ARG A 280 -16.34 17.00 -18.30
C ARG A 280 -16.60 15.65 -17.64
N MET A 281 -17.81 15.47 -17.13
CA MET A 281 -18.24 14.32 -16.32
C MET A 281 -19.52 13.70 -16.88
N ALA A 282 -19.66 12.38 -16.72
CA ALA A 282 -20.86 11.63 -17.08
C ALA A 282 -21.81 11.55 -15.86
N MET A 283 -22.84 12.40 -15.85
CA MET A 283 -23.90 12.43 -14.84
C MET A 283 -24.99 11.41 -15.19
N PRO A 284 -25.64 10.73 -14.22
CA PRO A 284 -26.76 9.84 -14.51
C PRO A 284 -27.91 10.57 -15.23
N ALA A 285 -28.38 10.04 -16.36
CA ALA A 285 -29.41 10.68 -17.16
C ALA A 285 -30.74 10.82 -16.40
N GLY A 286 -31.46 11.90 -16.69
CA GLY A 286 -32.75 12.19 -16.03
C GLY A 286 -32.64 12.70 -14.59
N THR A 287 -31.43 12.97 -14.08
CA THR A 287 -31.24 13.62 -12.78
C THR A 287 -31.08 15.14 -12.94
N GLU A 288 -31.69 15.93 -12.04
CA GLU A 288 -31.48 17.40 -11.99
C GLU A 288 -30.40 17.80 -10.99
N GLN A 289 -30.17 16.94 -10.00
CA GLN A 289 -29.25 17.13 -8.89
C GLN A 289 -28.39 15.89 -8.77
N TRP A 290 -27.08 16.10 -8.71
CA TRP A 290 -26.08 15.06 -8.57
C TRP A 290 -25.30 15.28 -7.28
N PRO A 291 -25.51 14.43 -6.26
CA PRO A 291 -24.72 14.47 -5.04
C PRO A 291 -23.25 14.16 -5.34
N ILE A 292 -22.37 15.05 -4.88
CA ILE A 292 -20.92 14.90 -4.97
C ILE A 292 -20.27 15.21 -3.62
N ASP A 293 -19.07 14.68 -3.41
CA ASP A 293 -18.24 14.97 -2.24
C ASP A 293 -16.97 15.70 -2.67
N ILE A 294 -16.58 16.71 -1.90
CA ILE A 294 -15.33 17.46 -2.10
C ILE A 294 -14.41 17.19 -0.91
N ASP A 295 -13.29 16.52 -1.19
CA ASP A 295 -12.19 16.36 -0.24
C ASP A 295 -11.16 17.47 -0.46
N LEU A 296 -10.85 18.24 0.57
CA LEU A 296 -9.81 19.26 0.53
C LEU A 296 -8.51 18.73 1.17
N PHE A 297 -7.42 18.81 0.41
CA PHE A 297 -6.06 18.63 0.89
C PHE A 297 -5.39 20.00 0.98
N ALA A 298 -5.01 20.39 2.19
CA ALA A 298 -4.33 21.66 2.46
C ALA A 298 -3.13 21.42 3.40
N SER A 299 -2.01 20.95 2.85
CA SER A 299 -0.81 20.67 3.65
C SER A 299 -0.30 21.95 4.31
N GLY A 300 -0.07 21.89 5.64
CA GLY A 300 0.32 23.06 6.43
C GLY A 300 -0.84 23.88 6.97
N PHE A 301 -2.07 23.39 6.90
CA PHE A 301 -3.26 24.03 7.46
C PHE A 301 -4.04 23.10 8.40
N ASP A 302 -4.76 23.68 9.36
CA ASP A 302 -5.72 23.01 10.24
C ASP A 302 -7.15 23.48 9.94
N LEU A 303 -8.15 22.61 10.08
CA LEU A 303 -9.55 23.05 10.05
C LEU A 303 -9.87 23.87 11.31
N ALA A 304 -10.24 25.13 11.12
CA ALA A 304 -10.62 26.06 12.16
C ALA A 304 -12.13 26.07 12.45
N ASP A 305 -12.97 25.55 11.54
CA ASP A 305 -14.43 25.49 11.70
C ASP A 305 -14.92 24.24 12.46
N GLY A 306 -14.02 23.33 12.84
CA GLY A 306 -14.39 22.05 13.48
C GLY A 306 -15.20 21.11 12.57
N GLY A 307 -15.27 21.41 11.27
CA GLY A 307 -15.93 20.58 10.27
C GLY A 307 -15.08 19.39 9.84
N LYS A 308 -15.44 18.82 8.69
CA LYS A 308 -14.72 17.70 8.06
C LYS A 308 -13.96 18.17 6.83
N TRP A 309 -12.88 17.44 6.51
CA TRP A 309 -12.07 17.64 5.30
C TRP A 309 -12.75 17.15 4.02
N SER A 310 -13.77 16.30 4.18
CA SER A 310 -14.69 15.89 3.13
C SER A 310 -16.07 16.49 3.40
N ARG A 311 -16.68 17.12 2.39
CA ARG A 311 -18.02 17.73 2.51
C ARG A 311 -18.86 17.40 1.28
N ALA A 312 -20.09 16.95 1.53
CA ALA A 312 -21.10 16.74 0.50
C ALA A 312 -21.61 18.07 -0.05
N THR A 313 -21.89 18.11 -1.35
CA THR A 313 -22.50 19.23 -2.06
C THR A 313 -23.32 18.73 -3.25
N THR A 314 -24.09 19.61 -3.87
CA THR A 314 -24.94 19.28 -5.02
C THR A 314 -24.39 19.92 -6.28
N LEU A 315 -24.11 19.11 -7.29
CA LEU A 315 -23.92 19.57 -8.67
C LEU A 315 -25.27 19.51 -9.39
N TYR A 316 -25.71 20.62 -9.96
CA TYR A 316 -26.96 20.68 -10.71
C TYR A 316 -26.71 20.44 -12.20
N ARG A 317 -27.71 19.89 -12.90
CA ARG A 317 -27.65 19.68 -14.36
C ARG A 317 -27.32 20.99 -15.10
N GLU A 318 -28.02 22.06 -14.73
CA GLU A 318 -27.82 23.43 -15.22
C GLU A 318 -27.38 24.34 -14.07
N GLY A 319 -26.49 25.29 -14.34
CA GLY A 319 -25.96 26.21 -13.34
C GLY A 319 -24.81 25.66 -12.49
N ASP A 320 -24.35 26.50 -11.58
CA ASP A 320 -23.25 26.20 -10.66
C ASP A 320 -23.65 25.21 -9.57
N SER A 321 -22.69 24.45 -9.03
CA SER A 321 -22.90 23.66 -7.81
C SER A 321 -23.08 24.54 -6.58
N ASP A 322 -23.55 23.96 -5.47
CA ASP A 322 -23.46 24.66 -4.17
C ASP A 322 -21.98 24.88 -3.78
N PHE A 323 -21.71 26.00 -3.10
CA PHE A 323 -20.38 26.33 -2.59
C PHE A 323 -20.07 25.56 -1.31
N VAL A 324 -18.92 24.90 -1.29
CA VAL A 324 -18.34 24.31 -0.09
C VAL A 324 -17.28 25.26 0.46
N ARG A 325 -17.37 25.61 1.74
CA ARG A 325 -16.39 26.48 2.42
C ARG A 325 -15.59 25.68 3.44
N PHE A 326 -14.32 26.00 3.62
CA PHE A 326 -13.45 25.47 4.66
C PHE A 326 -12.75 26.63 5.36
N GLU A 327 -12.90 26.74 6.68
CA GLU A 327 -12.07 27.67 7.47
C GLU A 327 -10.76 26.98 7.81
N LEU A 328 -9.65 27.51 7.29
CA LEU A 328 -8.32 26.93 7.44
C LEU A 328 -7.42 27.87 8.24
N LYS A 329 -6.74 27.35 9.25
CA LYS A 329 -5.68 28.06 9.96
C LYS A 329 -4.31 27.63 9.44
N ALA A 330 -3.50 28.57 8.96
CA ALA A 330 -2.14 28.26 8.53
C ALA A 330 -1.27 27.88 9.74
N ARG A 331 -0.52 26.77 9.65
CA ARG A 331 0.37 26.33 10.71
C ARG A 331 1.64 27.20 10.80
N PRO A 332 2.28 27.29 11.98
CA PRO A 332 3.58 27.92 12.11
C PRO A 332 4.63 27.31 11.19
N ILE A 333 5.48 28.15 10.59
CA ILE A 333 6.59 27.72 9.74
C ILE A 333 7.94 28.23 10.25
N GLY A 334 8.96 27.38 10.16
CA GLY A 334 10.33 27.71 10.56
C GLY A 334 11.11 28.54 9.54
N GLN A 335 10.63 28.67 8.31
CA GLN A 335 11.25 29.43 7.20
C GLN A 335 10.48 30.74 6.94
N ASP A 336 11.03 31.69 6.17
CA ASP A 336 10.39 33.00 5.91
C ASP A 336 9.11 32.84 5.09
N SER A 337 9.12 31.92 4.12
CA SER A 337 7.94 31.46 3.41
C SER A 337 8.09 29.98 3.05
N LYS A 338 6.97 29.33 2.76
CA LYS A 338 6.90 27.94 2.32
C LYS A 338 5.82 27.81 1.23
N PRO A 339 6.12 27.21 0.07
CA PRO A 339 5.08 26.90 -0.91
C PRO A 339 4.13 25.83 -0.36
N GLY A 340 2.85 26.00 -0.67
CA GLY A 340 1.75 25.10 -0.35
C GLY A 340 0.82 24.91 -1.54
N GLN A 341 -0.16 24.03 -1.39
CA GLN A 341 -1.17 23.73 -2.40
C GLN A 341 -2.51 23.45 -1.70
N PHE A 342 -3.59 23.99 -2.26
CA PHE A 342 -4.94 23.48 -2.05
C PHE A 342 -5.26 22.50 -3.17
N ILE A 343 -5.74 21.30 -2.82
CA ILE A 343 -6.19 20.30 -3.79
C ILE A 343 -7.58 19.86 -3.40
N ALA A 344 -8.55 20.08 -4.29
CA ALA A 344 -9.90 19.56 -4.17
C ALA A 344 -9.99 18.26 -4.98
N ARG A 345 -10.38 17.15 -4.36
CA ARG A 345 -10.74 15.90 -5.04
C ARG A 345 -12.25 15.77 -5.04
N ILE A 346 -12.81 15.47 -6.21
CA ILE A 346 -14.25 15.43 -6.44
C ILE A 346 -14.67 13.97 -6.60
N TYR A 347 -15.67 13.55 -5.84
CA TYR A 347 -16.20 12.20 -5.84
C TYR A 347 -17.71 12.18 -6.03
N SER A 348 -18.24 11.07 -6.55
CA SER A 348 -19.67 10.75 -6.46
C SER A 348 -19.84 9.25 -6.24
N ALA A 349 -20.59 8.87 -5.20
CA ALA A 349 -20.81 7.47 -4.82
C ALA A 349 -19.51 6.63 -4.78
N GLY A 350 -18.45 7.21 -4.19
CA GLY A 350 -17.12 6.60 -4.10
C GLY A 350 -16.29 6.63 -5.38
N ARG A 351 -16.87 6.97 -6.54
CA ARG A 351 -16.13 7.16 -7.80
C ARG A 351 -15.43 8.51 -7.80
N PHE A 352 -14.13 8.50 -8.04
CA PHE A 352 -13.35 9.72 -8.24
C PHE A 352 -13.67 10.32 -9.62
N LEU A 353 -14.09 11.58 -9.66
CA LEU A 353 -14.49 12.29 -10.88
C LEU A 353 -13.40 13.21 -11.41
N GLY A 354 -12.47 13.64 -10.55
CA GLY A 354 -11.37 14.51 -10.94
C GLY A 354 -10.89 15.37 -9.78
N SER A 355 -9.94 16.24 -10.07
CA SER A 355 -9.33 17.10 -9.07
C SER A 355 -9.06 18.49 -9.63
N ALA A 356 -9.00 19.43 -8.70
CA ALA A 356 -8.63 20.81 -8.94
C ALA A 356 -7.55 21.21 -7.95
N SER A 357 -6.61 22.04 -8.38
CA SER A 357 -5.54 22.47 -7.50
C SER A 357 -5.11 23.91 -7.74
N ARG A 358 -4.75 24.57 -6.63
CA ARG A 358 -4.30 25.95 -6.62
C ARG A 358 -3.09 26.10 -5.70
N PRO A 359 -1.98 26.71 -6.14
CA PRO A 359 -0.84 27.00 -5.28
C PRO A 359 -1.21 28.05 -4.22
N VAL A 360 -0.53 28.03 -3.09
CA VAL A 360 -0.61 29.06 -2.04
C VAL A 360 0.76 29.25 -1.43
N THR A 361 1.11 30.47 -1.02
CA THR A 361 2.34 30.73 -0.26
C THR A 361 2.00 30.91 1.21
N ILE A 362 2.64 30.15 2.09
CA ILE A 362 2.55 30.35 3.54
C ILE A 362 3.71 31.24 3.95
N ALA A 363 3.45 32.46 4.43
CA ALA A 363 4.46 33.40 4.88
C ALA A 363 4.57 33.41 6.41
N ARG A 364 5.78 33.51 6.98
CA ARG A 364 5.96 33.54 8.45
C ARG A 364 5.37 34.81 9.06
N THR A 365 5.56 35.93 8.38
CA THR A 365 5.14 37.25 8.82
C THR A 365 4.57 38.01 7.65
N ARG A 366 3.56 38.83 7.91
CA ARG A 366 2.98 39.73 6.91
C ARG A 366 4.05 40.72 6.45
N ILE A 367 4.52 40.59 5.21
CA ILE A 367 5.27 41.68 4.57
C ILE A 367 4.21 42.65 4.04
N PRO A 368 4.18 43.92 4.47
CA PRO A 368 3.25 44.88 3.90
C PRO A 368 3.51 44.98 2.40
N ALA A 369 2.47 44.80 1.58
CA ALA A 369 2.56 45.13 0.17
C ALA A 369 3.09 46.58 0.06
N PRO A 370 4.16 46.86 -0.71
CA PRO A 370 4.49 48.23 -1.04
C PRO A 370 3.27 48.83 -1.71
N GLY A 371 2.90 50.04 -1.28
CA GLY A 371 1.78 50.77 -1.87
C GLY A 371 1.86 50.75 -3.39
N ALA A 372 0.70 50.67 -4.03
CA ALA A 372 0.55 50.74 -5.46
C ALA A 372 1.25 51.97 -6.04
N GLU A 373 2.51 51.82 -6.44
CA GLU A 373 3.23 52.71 -7.33
C GLU A 373 4.03 51.84 -8.29
N ALA A 374 3.88 52.17 -9.58
CA ALA A 374 4.32 51.39 -10.72
C ALA A 374 5.76 50.87 -10.59
N ALA A 375 5.91 49.58 -10.32
CA ALA A 375 7.18 48.88 -10.42
C ALA A 375 7.24 48.19 -11.80
N THR A 376 8.13 48.71 -12.65
CA THR A 376 8.58 48.09 -13.90
C THR A 376 8.94 46.61 -13.72
N PRO A 377 8.58 45.72 -14.65
CA PRO A 377 8.92 44.30 -14.54
C PRO A 377 10.44 44.12 -14.63
N ALA A 378 11.00 43.43 -13.64
CA ALA A 378 12.35 42.88 -13.73
C ALA A 378 12.36 41.76 -14.80
N PRO A 379 13.44 41.59 -15.57
CA PRO A 379 13.46 40.62 -16.65
C PRO A 379 13.40 39.20 -16.07
N ALA A 380 12.31 38.50 -16.37
CA ALA A 380 12.24 37.06 -16.26
C ALA A 380 13.39 36.46 -17.08
N MET A 381 14.25 35.66 -16.46
CA MET A 381 15.13 34.77 -17.21
C MET A 381 14.24 33.76 -17.93
N LEU A 382 13.97 34.06 -19.20
CA LEU A 382 13.42 33.16 -20.20
C LEU A 382 14.37 31.97 -20.37
N LEU A 383 14.13 30.89 -19.61
CA LEU A 383 14.43 29.56 -20.11
C LEU A 383 13.39 29.26 -21.18
N ALA A 384 13.81 29.40 -22.44
CA ALA A 384 13.02 29.07 -23.60
C ALA A 384 12.53 27.62 -23.50
N SER A 385 11.25 27.47 -23.15
CA SER A 385 10.55 26.21 -23.31
C SER A 385 10.21 26.10 -24.80
N ALA A 386 10.96 25.26 -25.52
CA ALA A 386 10.57 24.87 -26.87
C ALA A 386 9.14 24.29 -26.83
N PRO A 387 8.31 24.53 -27.87
CA PRO A 387 6.98 23.97 -27.93
C PRO A 387 7.11 22.44 -28.02
N ARG A 388 6.89 21.75 -26.90
CA ARG A 388 6.61 20.31 -26.92
C ARG A 388 5.18 20.18 -27.43
N GLN A 389 5.06 19.79 -28.69
CA GLN A 389 3.81 19.23 -29.18
C GLN A 389 3.41 18.07 -28.26
N PRO A 390 2.18 18.04 -27.72
CA PRO A 390 1.68 16.82 -27.15
C PRO A 390 1.54 15.83 -28.31
N LEU A 391 2.46 14.86 -28.39
CA LEU A 391 2.15 13.62 -29.09
C LEU A 391 1.15 12.90 -28.20
N THR A 392 -0.12 13.26 -28.38
CA THR A 392 -1.26 12.47 -27.95
C THR A 392 -1.18 11.13 -28.66
N GLY A 393 -0.57 10.15 -28.00
CA GLY A 393 -0.97 8.77 -28.20
C GLY A 393 -2.39 8.68 -27.66
N SER A 394 -3.38 8.90 -28.52
CA SER A 394 -4.78 8.65 -28.21
C SER A 394 -4.97 7.14 -28.04
N ILE A 395 -4.77 6.65 -26.82
CA ILE A 395 -5.44 5.44 -26.36
C ILE A 395 -6.80 5.93 -25.87
N ASP A 396 -7.87 5.49 -26.53
CA ASP A 396 -9.23 5.65 -26.02
C ASP A 396 -9.32 4.92 -24.67
N LEU A 397 -9.29 5.68 -23.58
CA LEU A 397 -9.48 5.23 -22.19
C LEU A 397 -11.00 5.16 -21.84
N ASN A 398 -11.84 4.84 -22.83
CA ASN A 398 -13.30 4.71 -22.66
C ASN A 398 -13.65 3.38 -21.99
N GLY A 399 -13.12 3.15 -20.80
CA GLY A 399 -13.63 2.16 -19.86
C GLY A 399 -14.02 2.87 -18.58
N ASP A 400 -15.22 2.59 -18.07
CA ASP A 400 -15.55 2.88 -16.69
C ASP A 400 -14.60 2.06 -15.81
N GLY A 401 -13.50 2.66 -15.37
CA GLY A 401 -12.52 2.01 -14.50
C GLY A 401 -13.19 1.48 -13.24
N ASP A 402 -12.90 0.23 -12.88
CA ASP A 402 -13.45 -0.44 -11.69
C ASP A 402 -13.08 0.36 -10.43
N VAL A 403 -14.08 0.85 -9.71
CA VAL A 403 -13.89 1.65 -8.49
C VAL A 403 -13.40 0.75 -7.36
N PRO A 404 -12.40 1.15 -6.55
CA PRO A 404 -12.03 0.37 -5.38
C PRO A 404 -13.21 0.19 -4.41
N ASP A 405 -13.39 -1.01 -3.87
CA ASP A 405 -14.43 -1.26 -2.86
C ASP A 405 -14.16 -0.45 -1.57
N LEU A 406 -12.90 -0.10 -1.33
CA LEU A 406 -12.44 0.72 -0.22
C LEU A 406 -11.28 1.63 -0.67
N ASP A 407 -11.53 2.92 -0.85
CA ASP A 407 -10.50 3.95 -1.10
C ASP A 407 -10.19 4.69 0.21
N VAL A 408 -8.97 4.52 0.71
CA VAL A 408 -8.52 5.06 1.99
C VAL A 408 -7.46 6.10 1.73
N THR A 409 -7.72 7.32 2.16
CA THR A 409 -6.73 8.39 2.17
C THR A 409 -6.23 8.67 3.58
N ILE A 410 -4.91 8.66 3.76
CA ILE A 410 -4.20 8.90 5.02
C ILE A 410 -3.31 10.13 4.89
N LEU A 411 -3.49 11.09 5.78
CA LEU A 411 -2.69 12.32 5.80
C LEU A 411 -2.12 12.53 7.19
N TYR A 412 -0.81 12.38 7.32
CA TYR A 412 -0.07 12.78 8.50
C TYR A 412 0.26 14.27 8.48
N ASP A 413 0.24 14.87 9.68
CA ASP A 413 0.67 16.24 9.90
C ASP A 413 2.19 16.39 9.75
N ASP A 414 2.93 15.43 10.30
CA ASP A 414 4.34 15.20 10.04
C ASP A 414 4.51 13.80 9.41
N PRO A 415 4.56 13.70 8.07
CA PRO A 415 4.70 12.42 7.40
C PRO A 415 5.99 11.64 7.74
N SER A 416 7.04 12.32 8.20
CA SER A 416 8.34 11.71 8.57
C SER A 416 8.37 11.31 10.03
N GLY A 417 7.93 12.21 10.92
CA GLY A 417 7.88 11.98 12.37
C GLY A 417 6.65 11.19 12.83
N LEU A 418 5.69 10.96 11.94
CA LEU A 418 4.37 10.40 12.25
C LEU A 418 3.65 11.28 13.29
N GLY A 419 2.87 10.70 14.18
CA GLY A 419 2.02 11.42 15.12
C GLY A 419 0.62 11.63 14.56
N SER A 420 0.04 12.81 14.79
CA SER A 420 -1.33 13.13 14.39
C SER A 420 -1.51 13.04 12.87
N GLY A 421 -2.67 12.52 12.50
CA GLY A 421 -3.08 12.41 11.11
C GLY A 421 -4.59 12.29 10.98
N GLN A 422 -5.03 12.23 9.74
CA GLN A 422 -6.41 12.18 9.34
C GLN A 422 -6.62 11.08 8.32
N ILE A 423 -7.78 10.45 8.40
CA ILE A 423 -8.19 9.39 7.51
C ILE A 423 -9.53 9.77 6.87
N ILE A 424 -9.62 9.61 5.56
CA ILE A 424 -10.84 9.77 4.76
C ILE A 424 -11.05 8.46 4.02
N ILE A 425 -12.25 7.90 4.11
CA ILE A 425 -12.61 6.62 3.49
C ILE A 425 -13.80 6.85 2.57
N HIS A 426 -13.62 6.49 1.30
CA HIS A 426 -14.66 6.39 0.31
C HIS A 426 -14.92 4.92 -0.04
N SER A 427 -16.17 4.61 -0.35
CA SER A 427 -16.57 3.30 -0.84
C SER A 427 -17.90 3.42 -1.58
N PRO A 428 -18.09 2.72 -2.71
CA PRO A 428 -19.39 2.65 -3.38
C PRO A 428 -20.46 1.95 -2.53
N HIS A 429 -20.05 1.26 -1.45
CA HIS A 429 -20.92 0.50 -0.55
C HIS A 429 -21.28 1.28 0.74
N LEU A 430 -20.88 2.55 0.84
CA LEU A 430 -21.20 3.45 1.95
C LEU A 430 -22.14 4.57 1.51
N ALA A 431 -22.93 5.09 2.45
CA ALA A 431 -23.85 6.20 2.18
C ALA A 431 -23.13 7.55 1.93
N GLY A 432 -21.83 7.62 2.23
CA GLY A 432 -21.00 8.81 2.07
C GLY A 432 -19.62 8.60 2.70
N PRO A 433 -18.73 9.60 2.60
CA PRO A 433 -17.37 9.52 3.11
C PRO A 433 -17.32 9.39 4.64
N VAL A 434 -16.42 8.55 5.13
CA VAL A 434 -16.15 8.38 6.56
C VAL A 434 -14.81 9.03 6.88
N THR A 435 -14.80 9.96 7.83
CA THR A 435 -13.59 10.72 8.21
C THR A 435 -13.30 10.57 9.70
N ASP A 436 -12.03 10.45 10.07
CA ASP A 436 -11.60 10.50 11.48
C ASP A 436 -10.20 11.09 11.63
N SER A 437 -9.84 11.46 12.85
CA SER A 437 -8.47 11.77 13.24
C SER A 437 -7.83 10.55 13.91
N PHE A 438 -6.52 10.42 13.78
CA PHE A 438 -5.77 9.36 14.46
C PHE A 438 -4.38 9.88 14.86
N SER A 439 -3.65 9.08 15.63
CA SER A 439 -2.25 9.37 15.95
C SER A 439 -1.45 8.08 15.91
N THR A 440 -0.28 8.14 15.26
CA THR A 440 0.65 7.01 15.16
C THR A 440 1.91 7.32 15.96
N PRO A 441 2.34 6.43 16.88
CA PRO A 441 3.56 6.65 17.66
C PRO A 441 4.81 6.79 16.77
N PRO A 442 5.69 7.78 17.02
CA PRO A 442 6.92 7.99 16.24
C PRO A 442 7.87 6.78 16.23
N GLU A 443 7.88 5.98 17.31
CA GLU A 443 8.72 4.79 17.43
C GLU A 443 8.39 3.67 16.43
N MET A 444 7.22 3.73 15.77
CA MET A 444 6.81 2.72 14.79
C MET A 444 7.86 2.51 13.69
N ALA A 445 8.49 3.58 13.19
CA ALA A 445 9.45 3.49 12.11
C ALA A 445 10.71 2.68 12.51
N ALA A 446 11.24 2.91 13.71
CA ALA A 446 12.39 2.18 14.23
C ALA A 446 12.04 0.72 14.56
N TRP A 447 10.84 0.48 15.09
CA TRP A 447 10.35 -0.87 15.35
C TRP A 447 10.16 -1.68 14.04
N LEU A 448 9.56 -1.08 13.00
CA LEU A 448 9.40 -1.71 11.69
C LEU A 448 10.73 -2.19 11.10
N GLU A 449 11.77 -1.36 11.19
CA GLU A 449 13.11 -1.74 10.74
C GLU A 449 13.63 -3.00 11.45
N SER A 450 13.42 -3.08 12.77
CA SER A 450 13.83 -4.26 13.54
C SER A 450 13.05 -5.53 13.15
N GLU A 451 11.76 -5.41 12.80
CA GLU A 451 10.96 -6.54 12.35
C GLU A 451 11.35 -6.98 10.93
N TYR A 452 11.69 -6.07 10.03
CA TYR A 452 12.21 -6.41 8.70
C TYR A 452 13.53 -7.17 8.79
N GLN A 453 14.46 -6.73 9.64
CA GLN A 453 15.72 -7.43 9.88
C GLN A 453 15.49 -8.82 10.50
N ARG A 454 14.54 -8.92 11.43
CA ARG A 454 14.14 -10.20 12.04
C ARG A 454 13.59 -11.17 11.00
N LEU A 455 12.69 -10.72 10.12
CA LEU A 455 12.14 -11.57 9.05
C LEU A 455 13.23 -12.02 8.08
N LEU A 456 14.15 -11.13 7.70
CA LEU A 456 15.30 -11.48 6.87
C LEU A 456 16.15 -12.58 7.52
N GLN A 457 16.52 -12.42 8.79
CA GLN A 457 17.32 -13.41 9.51
C GLN A 457 16.62 -14.77 9.57
N LEU A 458 15.31 -14.77 9.77
CA LEU A 458 14.50 -15.99 9.78
C LEU A 458 14.48 -16.66 8.40
N GLY A 459 14.32 -15.90 7.31
CA GLY A 459 14.39 -16.40 5.95
C GLY A 459 15.76 -17.00 5.59
N LEU A 460 16.85 -16.39 6.04
CA LEU A 460 18.20 -16.93 5.88
C LEU A 460 18.38 -18.23 6.67
N SER A 461 17.92 -18.26 7.92
CA SER A 461 18.02 -19.43 8.78
C SER A 461 17.29 -20.65 8.20
N LEU A 462 16.12 -20.44 7.56
CA LEU A 462 15.32 -21.51 6.93
C LEU A 462 16.09 -22.28 5.85
N ARG A 463 17.14 -21.66 5.31
CA ARG A 463 17.94 -22.21 4.21
C ARG A 463 19.33 -22.64 4.65
N GLY A 464 19.54 -22.78 5.95
CA GLY A 464 20.81 -23.23 6.52
C GLY A 464 21.93 -22.17 6.49
N ALA A 465 21.63 -20.92 6.11
CA ALA A 465 22.55 -19.80 6.27
C ALA A 465 22.49 -19.35 7.74
N VAL A 466 23.35 -19.94 8.57
CA VAL A 466 23.42 -19.64 10.01
C VAL A 466 24.37 -18.47 10.23
N SER A 467 23.95 -17.44 10.97
CA SER A 467 24.90 -16.48 11.54
C SER A 467 25.88 -17.23 12.42
N LEU A 468 27.19 -16.93 12.30
CA LEU A 468 28.28 -17.61 13.03
C LEU A 468 28.15 -17.58 14.57
N GLN A 469 27.12 -16.90 15.11
CA GLN A 469 26.93 -16.62 16.53
C GLN A 469 25.72 -17.34 17.16
N GLN A 470 24.87 -18.07 16.40
CA GLN A 470 23.73 -18.80 16.96
C GLN A 470 23.74 -20.30 16.61
N PRO A 471 23.59 -21.21 17.59
CA PRO A 471 23.42 -22.63 17.30
C PRO A 471 22.12 -22.86 16.53
N ALA A 472 22.17 -23.72 15.52
CA ALA A 472 21.05 -24.01 14.63
C ALA A 472 19.75 -24.32 15.40
N ALA A 473 18.73 -23.51 15.17
CA ALA A 473 17.43 -23.62 15.81
C ALA A 473 16.64 -24.79 15.21
N SER A 474 16.75 -25.96 15.84
CA SER A 474 16.09 -27.23 15.47
C SER A 474 16.49 -27.80 14.10
N ASN A 475 16.69 -29.12 14.04
CA ASN A 475 17.00 -29.84 12.80
C ASN A 475 15.73 -30.19 11.98
N ASP A 476 14.59 -29.56 12.27
CA ASP A 476 13.30 -29.86 11.63
C ASP A 476 12.85 -28.68 10.74
N PRO A 477 13.00 -28.80 9.40
CA PRO A 477 12.61 -27.76 8.45
C PRO A 477 11.12 -27.36 8.53
N GLU A 478 10.22 -28.28 8.86
CA GLU A 478 8.78 -27.98 8.97
C GLU A 478 8.49 -27.19 10.26
N ALA A 479 9.15 -27.53 11.36
CA ALA A 479 9.06 -26.74 12.59
C ALA A 479 9.61 -25.33 12.39
N GLN A 480 10.73 -25.20 11.69
CA GLN A 480 11.31 -23.90 11.37
C GLN A 480 10.40 -23.07 10.46
N LYS A 481 9.85 -23.68 9.39
CA LYS A 481 8.87 -23.04 8.52
C LYS A 481 7.67 -22.54 9.32
N ARG A 482 7.09 -23.39 10.16
CA ARG A 482 5.97 -23.02 11.04
C ARG A 482 6.33 -21.86 11.97
N PHE A 483 7.54 -21.84 12.52
CA PHE A 483 8.01 -20.74 13.35
C PHE A 483 8.06 -19.42 12.57
N VAL A 484 8.63 -19.42 11.36
CA VAL A 484 8.69 -18.22 10.51
C VAL A 484 7.30 -17.74 10.11
N THR A 485 6.40 -18.67 9.77
CA THR A 485 4.98 -18.34 9.51
C THR A 485 4.35 -17.63 10.71
N LEU A 486 4.44 -18.21 11.91
CA LEU A 486 3.90 -17.61 13.13
C LEU A 486 4.55 -16.25 13.47
N ALA A 487 5.84 -16.09 13.19
CA ALA A 487 6.56 -14.84 13.39
C ALA A 487 6.03 -13.71 12.50
N ALA A 488 5.86 -13.97 11.20
CA ALA A 488 5.30 -12.99 10.26
C ALA A 488 3.82 -12.70 10.56
N GLU A 489 3.08 -13.74 10.92
CA GLU A 489 1.69 -13.64 11.34
C GLU A 489 1.50 -12.76 12.58
N GLY A 490 2.34 -12.95 13.60
CA GLY A 490 2.35 -12.11 14.80
C GLY A 490 2.74 -10.67 14.50
N PHE A 491 3.68 -10.44 13.59
CA PHE A 491 4.03 -9.10 13.11
C PHE A 491 2.81 -8.40 12.48
N GLY A 492 2.10 -9.09 11.58
CA GLY A 492 0.88 -8.57 10.96
C GLY A 492 -0.24 -8.27 11.96
N ASP A 493 -0.37 -9.07 13.01
CA ASP A 493 -1.34 -8.86 14.09
C ASP A 493 -1.00 -7.61 14.92
N VAL A 494 0.28 -7.37 15.22
CA VAL A 494 0.74 -6.17 15.92
C VAL A 494 0.50 -4.92 15.08
N LEU A 495 0.79 -4.97 13.77
CA LEU A 495 0.49 -3.88 12.84
C LEU A 495 -0.98 -3.47 12.90
N TYR A 496 -1.87 -4.46 12.80
CA TYR A 496 -3.31 -4.22 12.88
C TYR A 496 -3.72 -3.65 14.23
N ARG A 497 -3.26 -4.26 15.33
CA ARG A 497 -3.66 -3.88 16.69
C ARG A 497 -3.25 -2.44 17.00
N ASP A 498 -2.00 -2.09 16.75
CA ASP A 498 -1.37 -0.90 17.34
C ASP A 498 -1.35 0.31 16.41
N TYR A 499 -1.32 0.11 15.09
CA TYR A 499 -1.04 1.19 14.13
C TYR A 499 -2.15 1.46 13.11
N VAL A 500 -3.13 0.56 12.95
CA VAL A 500 -4.27 0.78 12.04
C VAL A 500 -5.35 1.63 12.72
N PRO A 501 -5.80 2.74 12.10
CA PRO A 501 -6.86 3.58 12.65
C PRO A 501 -8.16 2.81 12.93
N LYS A 502 -8.83 3.10 14.05
CA LYS A 502 -10.06 2.41 14.47
C LYS A 502 -11.17 2.50 13.42
N VAL A 503 -11.33 3.66 12.78
CA VAL A 503 -12.34 3.86 11.74
C VAL A 503 -12.13 2.94 10.53
N PHE A 504 -10.88 2.70 10.13
CA PHE A 504 -10.56 1.72 9.10
C PHE A 504 -11.01 0.32 9.52
N LYS A 505 -10.72 -0.08 10.77
CA LYS A 505 -11.12 -1.40 11.31
C LYS A 505 -12.63 -1.59 11.23
N HIS A 506 -13.41 -0.59 11.65
CA HIS A 506 -14.87 -0.65 11.61
C HIS A 506 -15.41 -0.77 10.19
N VAL A 507 -14.95 0.08 9.26
CA VAL A 507 -15.40 0.04 7.87
C VAL A 507 -14.99 -1.27 7.19
N PHE A 508 -13.74 -1.71 7.38
CA PHE A 508 -13.24 -2.97 6.87
C PHE A 508 -14.14 -4.15 7.27
N TRP A 509 -14.42 -4.31 8.56
CA TRP A 509 -15.24 -5.42 9.05
C TRP A 509 -16.71 -5.33 8.62
N SER A 510 -17.24 -4.11 8.49
CA SER A 510 -18.58 -3.89 7.92
C SER A 510 -18.68 -4.38 6.48
N LEU A 511 -17.77 -3.95 5.60
CA LEU A 511 -17.79 -4.33 4.18
C LEU A 511 -17.46 -5.82 3.99
N ARG A 512 -16.47 -6.33 4.73
CA ARG A 512 -16.11 -7.75 4.72
C ARG A 512 -17.29 -8.63 5.14
N GLY A 513 -17.99 -8.27 6.22
CA GLY A 513 -19.14 -9.02 6.73
C GLY A 513 -20.30 -9.13 5.72
N LYS A 514 -20.41 -8.17 4.80
CA LYS A 514 -21.39 -8.16 3.70
C LYS A 514 -20.91 -8.83 2.41
N GLY A 515 -19.63 -9.22 2.32
CA GLY A 515 -19.03 -9.73 1.09
C GLY A 515 -18.79 -8.66 0.02
N GLU A 516 -18.74 -7.38 0.41
CA GLU A 516 -18.62 -6.22 -0.48
C GLU A 516 -17.16 -5.76 -0.65
N LEU A 517 -16.19 -6.42 -0.03
CA LEU A 517 -14.79 -6.00 -0.04
C LEU A 517 -13.91 -6.95 -0.85
N ARG A 518 -13.35 -6.47 -1.97
CA ARG A 518 -12.39 -7.20 -2.82
C ARG A 518 -11.16 -6.37 -3.15
N SER A 519 -11.28 -5.04 -3.20
CA SER A 519 -10.17 -4.12 -3.45
C SER A 519 -10.03 -3.02 -2.40
N ILE A 520 -8.77 -2.67 -2.12
CA ILE A 520 -8.37 -1.65 -1.16
C ILE A 520 -7.33 -0.75 -1.85
N GLN A 521 -7.67 0.51 -2.08
CA GLN A 521 -6.73 1.53 -2.53
C GLN A 521 -6.28 2.32 -1.30
N ILE A 522 -4.96 2.45 -1.12
CA ILE A 522 -4.39 3.27 -0.05
C ILE A 522 -3.66 4.47 -0.66
N THR A 523 -4.12 5.68 -0.38
CA THR A 523 -3.44 6.92 -0.73
C THR A 523 -2.85 7.54 0.54
N SER A 524 -1.53 7.66 0.66
CA SER A 524 -0.91 8.15 1.90
C SER A 524 0.25 9.10 1.64
N ASN A 525 0.30 10.23 2.36
CA ASN A 525 1.47 11.14 2.33
C ASN A 525 2.67 10.59 3.13
N SER A 526 2.49 9.49 3.86
CA SER A 526 3.55 8.75 4.54
C SER A 526 3.61 7.30 4.04
N PRO A 527 4.79 6.82 3.56
CA PRO A 527 4.95 5.46 3.09
C PRO A 527 5.26 4.44 4.20
N THR A 528 5.24 4.84 5.47
CA THR A 528 5.84 4.01 6.54
C THR A 528 5.07 2.74 6.86
N LEU A 529 3.72 2.78 6.92
CA LEU A 529 2.92 1.60 7.29
C LEU A 529 2.84 0.58 6.13
N PRO A 530 3.28 -0.68 6.30
CA PRO A 530 3.23 -1.72 5.28
C PRO A 530 1.84 -2.38 5.22
N TRP A 531 0.91 -1.77 4.49
CA TRP A 531 -0.49 -2.18 4.48
C TRP A 531 -0.72 -3.64 4.07
N GLU A 532 0.12 -4.15 3.17
CA GLU A 532 0.09 -5.52 2.66
C GLU A 532 0.35 -6.59 3.73
N LEU A 533 1.04 -6.22 4.83
CA LEU A 533 1.39 -7.11 5.93
C LEU A 533 0.39 -7.07 7.09
N ILE A 534 -0.59 -6.19 7.04
CA ILE A 534 -1.60 -6.08 8.09
C ILE A 534 -2.46 -7.36 8.07
N ARG A 535 -2.72 -7.92 9.26
CA ARG A 535 -3.68 -9.01 9.47
C ARG A 535 -4.86 -8.55 10.31
N PRO A 536 -6.02 -8.29 9.68
CA PRO A 536 -7.22 -7.91 10.40
C PRO A 536 -7.68 -8.99 11.38
N ARG A 537 -8.09 -8.53 12.57
CA ARG A 537 -8.79 -9.34 13.57
C ARG A 537 -10.06 -8.61 14.02
N SER A 538 -11.16 -9.34 14.20
CA SER A 538 -12.40 -8.76 14.69
C SER A 538 -12.23 -8.25 16.13
N GLU A 539 -13.08 -7.32 16.55
CA GLU A 539 -12.96 -6.68 17.87
C GLU A 539 -13.08 -7.68 19.03
N ASP A 540 -13.91 -8.70 18.86
CA ASP A 540 -14.07 -9.83 19.81
C ASP A 540 -12.95 -10.88 19.71
N GLY A 541 -12.04 -10.73 18.74
CA GLY A 541 -10.96 -11.68 18.47
C GLY A 541 -11.40 -13.02 17.86
N ALA A 542 -12.71 -13.22 17.62
CA ALA A 542 -13.25 -14.50 17.16
C ALA A 542 -12.93 -14.80 15.70
N THR A 543 -12.78 -13.76 14.88
CA THR A 543 -12.49 -13.88 13.45
C THR A 543 -11.15 -13.23 13.14
N GLN A 544 -10.28 -13.98 12.46
CA GLN A 544 -9.02 -13.48 11.95
C GLN A 544 -9.00 -13.63 10.43
N ASP A 545 -8.45 -12.62 9.77
CA ASP A 545 -8.21 -12.66 8.33
C ASP A 545 -6.74 -12.91 8.01
N GLY A 546 -6.47 -13.22 6.74
CA GLY A 546 -5.11 -13.28 6.22
C GLY A 546 -4.46 -11.91 6.12
N PHE A 547 -3.24 -11.89 5.60
CA PHE A 547 -2.57 -10.64 5.20
C PHE A 547 -3.41 -9.92 4.15
N LEU A 548 -3.61 -8.59 4.30
CA LEU A 548 -4.38 -7.80 3.34
C LEU A 548 -3.86 -7.99 1.91
N GLY A 549 -2.53 -8.04 1.73
CA GLY A 549 -1.90 -8.23 0.44
C GLY A 549 -2.11 -9.60 -0.21
N MET A 550 -2.67 -10.58 0.51
CA MET A 550 -3.02 -11.92 0.01
C MET A 550 -4.53 -12.13 -0.16
N GLY A 551 -5.34 -11.35 0.57
CA GLY A 551 -6.81 -11.47 0.56
C GLY A 551 -7.50 -10.47 -0.38
N TYR A 552 -6.88 -9.32 -0.65
CA TYR A 552 -7.52 -8.21 -1.35
C TYR A 552 -6.63 -7.65 -2.45
N ARG A 553 -7.26 -7.07 -3.48
CA ARG A 553 -6.57 -6.29 -4.50
C ARG A 553 -6.09 -5.01 -3.82
N LEU A 554 -4.82 -4.99 -3.39
CA LEU A 554 -4.26 -3.91 -2.58
C LEU A 554 -3.17 -3.18 -3.36
N ALA A 555 -3.28 -1.85 -3.43
CA ALA A 555 -2.23 -0.99 -3.97
C ALA A 555 -2.08 0.30 -3.15
N ARG A 556 -0.90 0.89 -3.27
CA ARG A 556 -0.52 2.15 -2.62
C ARG A 556 -0.39 3.28 -3.63
N TRP A 557 -0.66 4.50 -3.18
CA TRP A 557 -0.47 5.72 -3.94
C TRP A 557 0.05 6.83 -3.03
N ALA A 558 0.82 7.76 -3.61
CA ALA A 558 1.30 8.93 -2.90
C ALA A 558 0.53 10.17 -3.38
N PRO A 559 -0.02 10.99 -2.46
CA PRO A 559 -0.61 12.27 -2.80
C PRO A 559 0.33 13.13 -3.63
N ARG A 560 -0.26 13.99 -4.45
CA ARG A 560 0.48 14.88 -5.33
C ARG A 560 1.35 15.84 -4.52
N SER A 561 2.63 15.92 -4.88
CA SER A 561 3.59 16.90 -4.34
C SER A 561 3.96 18.00 -5.34
N MET A 562 3.80 17.77 -6.65
CA MET A 562 4.10 18.73 -7.72
C MET A 562 3.00 18.76 -8.79
N SER A 563 2.84 19.86 -9.53
CA SER A 563 1.76 19.98 -10.53
C SER A 563 1.87 18.99 -11.71
N SER A 564 3.06 18.47 -12.00
CA SER A 564 3.28 17.48 -13.05
C SER A 564 2.83 16.07 -12.70
N GLN A 565 2.84 15.68 -11.41
CA GLN A 565 2.49 14.33 -10.96
C GLN A 565 0.99 14.05 -11.15
N VAL A 566 0.64 12.86 -11.68
CA VAL A 566 -0.76 12.43 -11.85
C VAL A 566 -1.44 12.23 -10.50
N ASP A 567 -2.72 12.60 -10.41
CA ASP A 567 -3.46 12.56 -9.14
C ASP A 567 -3.94 11.16 -8.76
N ASN A 568 -4.06 10.26 -9.74
CA ASN A 568 -4.41 8.86 -9.55
C ASN A 568 -3.63 7.96 -10.52
N PRO A 569 -3.46 6.68 -10.14
CA PRO A 569 -2.85 5.69 -11.01
C PRO A 569 -3.71 5.39 -12.23
N LEU A 570 -3.06 4.93 -13.30
CA LEU A 570 -3.76 4.39 -14.47
C LEU A 570 -4.52 3.12 -14.09
N ASP A 571 -5.67 2.90 -14.73
CA ASP A 571 -6.57 1.78 -14.53
C ASP A 571 -6.30 0.61 -15.49
N ARG A 572 -5.62 0.87 -16.61
CA ARG A 572 -5.29 -0.12 -17.63
C ARG A 572 -3.83 -0.04 -18.08
N LEU A 573 -3.25 -1.21 -18.29
CA LEU A 573 -1.93 -1.42 -18.87
C LEU A 573 -2.02 -2.42 -20.01
N VAL A 574 -1.55 -2.05 -21.19
CA VAL A 574 -1.43 -2.98 -22.32
C VAL A 574 -0.18 -3.84 -22.13
N PHE A 575 -0.33 -5.17 -22.21
CA PHE A 575 0.79 -6.11 -22.16
C PHE A 575 1.46 -6.19 -23.54
N THR A 576 2.56 -5.46 -23.73
CA THR A 576 3.38 -5.53 -24.95
C THR A 576 4.64 -6.38 -24.80
N GLY A 577 4.89 -6.90 -23.59
CA GLY A 577 6.07 -7.70 -23.26
C GLY A 577 6.83 -7.15 -22.05
N VAL A 578 8.01 -7.73 -21.81
CA VAL A 578 8.90 -7.37 -20.70
C VAL A 578 10.26 -6.95 -21.25
N ALA A 579 10.65 -5.71 -21.02
CA ALA A 579 12.00 -5.23 -21.26
C ALA A 579 12.81 -5.37 -19.95
N ALA A 580 13.79 -6.26 -19.93
CA ALA A 580 14.56 -6.59 -18.74
C ALA A 580 15.99 -6.03 -18.77
N VAL A 581 16.41 -5.47 -17.65
CA VAL A 581 17.77 -5.04 -17.33
C VAL A 581 18.31 -5.96 -16.25
N ALA A 582 19.44 -6.62 -16.54
CA ALA A 582 20.12 -7.51 -15.62
C ALA A 582 21.63 -7.25 -15.68
N PRO A 583 22.16 -6.40 -14.79
CA PRO A 583 23.59 -6.11 -14.70
C PRO A 583 24.40 -7.37 -14.40
N SER A 584 25.48 -7.55 -15.16
CA SER A 584 26.42 -8.66 -14.98
C SER A 584 27.51 -8.24 -13.98
N TYR A 585 27.28 -8.48 -12.70
CA TYR A 585 28.24 -8.18 -11.64
C TYR A 585 29.43 -9.15 -11.66
N ALA A 586 30.61 -8.66 -11.30
CA ALA A 586 31.82 -9.48 -11.14
C ALA A 586 31.97 -10.01 -9.70
N ASP A 587 32.65 -11.14 -9.56
CA ASP A 587 33.10 -11.72 -8.29
C ASP A 587 31.98 -11.89 -7.22
N LYS A 588 32.23 -11.49 -5.97
CA LYS A 588 31.35 -11.70 -4.80
C LYS A 588 30.01 -10.97 -4.86
N GLN A 589 29.77 -10.16 -5.90
CA GLN A 589 28.51 -9.45 -6.13
C GLN A 589 27.62 -10.20 -7.15
N SER A 590 28.04 -11.37 -7.63
CA SER A 590 27.22 -12.17 -8.54
C SER A 590 25.92 -12.63 -7.87
N LEU A 591 24.81 -12.51 -8.61
CA LEU A 591 23.49 -13.01 -8.22
C LEU A 591 23.20 -14.29 -9.01
N SER A 592 23.46 -15.45 -8.39
CA SER A 592 23.44 -16.75 -9.07
C SER A 592 22.07 -17.12 -9.65
N PHE A 593 20.96 -16.65 -9.06
CA PHE A 593 19.60 -16.91 -9.53
C PHE A 593 19.07 -15.82 -10.48
N GLN A 594 19.76 -14.69 -10.64
CA GLN A 594 19.44 -13.68 -11.67
C GLN A 594 19.38 -14.31 -13.07
N GLN A 595 20.30 -15.23 -13.39
CA GLN A 595 20.30 -15.89 -14.70
C GLN A 595 19.07 -16.79 -14.90
N VAL A 596 18.55 -17.41 -13.83
CA VAL A 596 17.31 -18.22 -13.87
C VAL A 596 16.11 -17.33 -14.12
N GLU A 597 16.04 -16.22 -13.39
CA GLU A 597 15.00 -15.21 -13.58
C GLU A 597 14.95 -14.76 -15.04
N ILE A 598 16.09 -14.33 -15.57
CA ILE A 598 16.15 -13.84 -16.94
C ILE A 598 15.86 -14.94 -17.98
N GLU A 599 16.29 -16.18 -17.74
CA GLU A 599 15.89 -17.31 -18.57
C GLU A 599 14.37 -17.53 -18.55
N ALA A 600 13.73 -17.44 -17.39
CA ALA A 600 12.27 -17.55 -17.28
C ALA A 600 11.56 -16.41 -18.03
N LEU A 601 12.01 -15.16 -17.87
CA LEU A 601 11.43 -14.00 -18.55
C LEU A 601 11.66 -14.05 -20.08
N SER A 602 12.76 -14.63 -20.54
CA SER A 602 13.08 -14.74 -21.97
C SER A 602 12.05 -15.55 -22.78
N LYS A 603 11.23 -16.36 -22.10
CA LYS A 603 10.16 -17.16 -22.70
C LYS A 603 8.89 -16.35 -22.95
N LEU A 604 8.80 -15.12 -22.44
CA LEU A 604 7.62 -14.26 -22.58
C LEU A 604 7.57 -13.64 -23.99
N SER A 605 6.37 -13.58 -24.57
CA SER A 605 6.16 -12.84 -25.83
C SER A 605 6.48 -11.37 -25.64
N GLY A 606 7.20 -10.77 -26.59
CA GLY A 606 7.64 -9.37 -26.52
C GLY A 606 8.81 -9.12 -25.56
N TYR A 607 9.48 -10.17 -25.05
CA TYR A 607 10.66 -10.01 -24.21
C TYR A 607 11.81 -9.31 -24.94
N ARG A 608 12.47 -8.36 -24.26
CA ARG A 608 13.69 -7.68 -24.73
C ARG A 608 14.70 -7.62 -23.60
N ARG A 609 15.97 -7.95 -23.87
CA ARG A 609 17.07 -7.79 -22.91
C ARG A 609 17.86 -6.53 -23.24
N PHE A 610 18.18 -5.76 -22.20
CA PHE A 610 19.10 -4.64 -22.25
C PHE A 610 20.32 -4.94 -21.36
N ASP A 611 21.47 -4.40 -21.75
CA ASP A 611 22.65 -4.47 -20.92
C ASP A 611 22.44 -3.63 -19.65
N GLY A 612 23.11 -4.01 -18.56
CA GLY A 612 22.91 -3.39 -17.26
C GLY A 612 23.80 -2.18 -16.99
N ASP A 613 24.22 -1.45 -18.00
CA ASP A 613 24.96 -0.18 -17.89
C ASP A 613 24.03 1.04 -18.05
N PHE A 614 24.51 2.22 -17.64
CA PHE A 614 23.71 3.45 -17.68
C PHE A 614 23.23 3.85 -19.08
N VAL A 615 24.07 3.71 -20.11
CA VAL A 615 23.70 4.10 -21.49
C VAL A 615 22.59 3.21 -22.02
N SER A 616 22.66 1.91 -21.74
CA SER A 616 21.62 0.94 -22.09
C SER A 616 20.31 1.20 -21.34
N PHE A 617 20.39 1.60 -20.06
CA PHE A 617 19.24 1.97 -19.26
C PHE A 617 18.58 3.28 -19.74
N GLU A 618 19.37 4.30 -20.08
CA GLU A 618 18.87 5.54 -20.70
C GLU A 618 18.12 5.26 -22.01
N ARG A 619 18.71 4.40 -22.86
CA ARG A 619 18.06 3.97 -24.12
C ARG A 619 16.73 3.27 -23.85
N LEU A 620 16.69 2.35 -22.88
CA LEU A 620 15.46 1.65 -22.47
C LEU A 620 14.34 2.63 -22.13
N VAL A 621 14.64 3.64 -21.31
CA VAL A 621 13.66 4.66 -20.90
C VAL A 621 13.12 5.45 -22.08
N GLY A 622 13.96 5.75 -23.08
CA GLY A 622 13.54 6.43 -24.30
C GLY A 622 12.75 5.56 -25.29
N GLU A 623 12.95 4.24 -25.28
CA GLU A 623 12.36 3.32 -26.26
C GLU A 623 11.09 2.61 -25.77
N VAL A 624 10.94 2.40 -24.46
CA VAL A 624 9.83 1.60 -23.91
C VAL A 624 8.72 2.52 -23.41
N SER A 625 7.70 2.69 -24.25
CA SER A 625 6.57 3.56 -23.95
C SER A 625 5.39 2.86 -23.28
N THR A 626 5.33 1.52 -23.30
CA THR A 626 4.25 0.71 -22.73
C THR A 626 4.75 -0.71 -22.42
N GLY A 627 4.00 -1.48 -21.63
CA GLY A 627 4.40 -2.81 -21.14
C GLY A 627 5.19 -2.75 -19.84
N PHE A 628 6.05 -3.74 -19.60
CA PHE A 628 6.83 -3.85 -18.37
C PHE A 628 8.30 -3.53 -18.59
N ILE A 629 8.88 -2.75 -17.69
CA ILE A 629 10.31 -2.63 -17.47
C ILE A 629 10.65 -3.42 -16.21
N HIS A 630 11.54 -4.39 -16.34
CA HIS A 630 11.98 -5.25 -15.25
C HIS A 630 13.46 -5.00 -14.96
N PHE A 631 13.80 -4.75 -13.71
CA PHE A 631 15.18 -4.69 -13.25
C PHE A 631 15.44 -5.86 -12.31
N SER A 632 16.52 -6.60 -12.55
CA SER A 632 16.99 -7.65 -11.65
C SER A 632 18.45 -7.40 -11.29
N GLY A 633 18.71 -7.07 -10.03
CA GLY A 633 20.03 -6.65 -9.60
C GLY A 633 20.07 -6.20 -8.14
N HIS A 634 21.19 -5.60 -7.75
CA HIS A 634 21.35 -5.04 -6.41
C HIS A 634 20.57 -3.75 -6.25
N GLY A 635 20.01 -3.58 -5.06
CA GLY A 635 19.56 -2.30 -4.55
C GLY A 635 20.44 -1.91 -3.38
N GLU A 636 20.80 -0.63 -3.30
CA GLU A 636 21.69 -0.10 -2.27
C GLU A 636 21.00 1.04 -1.52
N VAL A 637 21.21 1.09 -0.20
CA VAL A 637 20.87 2.28 0.60
C VAL A 637 22.15 3.06 0.85
N ASN A 638 22.44 3.98 -0.06
CA ASN A 638 23.62 4.82 -0.01
C ASN A 638 23.49 5.86 1.10
N GLN A 639 24.41 5.90 2.06
CA GLN A 639 24.48 6.97 3.06
C GLN A 639 25.72 7.84 2.79
N PRO A 640 25.63 8.94 2.01
CA PRO A 640 26.74 9.86 1.89
C PRO A 640 27.05 10.41 3.28
N GLY A 641 28.32 10.74 3.57
CA GLY A 641 28.78 11.28 4.87
C GLY A 641 28.09 12.58 5.33
N SER A 642 27.14 13.09 4.55
CA SER A 642 26.19 14.17 4.88
C SER A 642 24.91 13.70 5.58
N GLY A 643 24.75 12.40 5.86
CA GLY A 643 23.76 11.84 6.79
C GLY A 643 22.40 11.45 6.20
N ARG A 644 22.33 10.94 4.96
CA ARG A 644 21.03 10.67 4.29
C ARG A 644 21.01 9.34 3.50
N PRO A 645 20.09 8.42 3.77
CA PRO A 645 19.93 7.23 2.93
C PRO A 645 19.34 7.60 1.56
N VAL A 646 19.95 7.09 0.48
CA VAL A 646 19.52 7.22 -0.91
C VAL A 646 19.28 5.79 -1.43
N PHE A 647 18.04 5.49 -1.80
CA PHE A 647 17.67 4.18 -2.34
C PHE A 647 18.08 4.10 -3.81
N ALA A 648 19.15 3.41 -4.12
CA ALA A 648 19.68 3.26 -5.48
C ALA A 648 19.49 1.83 -6.01
N ILE A 649 19.56 1.68 -7.33
CA ILE A 649 19.81 0.39 -7.99
C ILE A 649 21.20 0.43 -8.59
N ASP A 650 21.91 -0.71 -8.56
CA ASP A 650 23.28 -0.75 -9.07
C ASP A 650 23.31 -1.25 -10.51
N LEU A 651 23.76 -0.37 -11.41
CA LEU A 651 24.16 -0.73 -12.76
C LEU A 651 25.62 -1.21 -12.74
N VAL A 652 26.11 -1.77 -13.84
CA VAL A 652 27.49 -2.28 -13.94
C VAL A 652 28.52 -1.15 -13.74
N ASP A 653 28.20 0.07 -14.17
CA ASP A 653 29.10 1.22 -14.20
C ASP A 653 28.84 2.26 -13.11
N GLN A 654 27.61 2.36 -12.61
CA GLN A 654 27.21 3.34 -11.59
C GLN A 654 25.90 2.99 -10.89
N SER A 655 25.67 3.54 -9.69
CA SER A 655 24.37 3.46 -9.03
C SER A 655 23.41 4.52 -9.60
N LEU A 656 22.16 4.15 -9.79
CA LEU A 656 21.08 5.04 -10.23
C LEU A 656 20.12 5.28 -9.06
N ASP A 657 19.84 6.54 -8.75
CA ASP A 657 18.93 6.95 -7.69
C ASP A 657 17.65 7.64 -8.23
N PRO A 658 16.59 7.79 -7.42
CA PRO A 658 15.34 8.44 -7.79
C PRO A 658 15.45 9.88 -8.31
N ASP A 659 16.43 10.67 -7.85
CA ASP A 659 16.61 12.05 -8.30
C ASP A 659 17.26 12.07 -9.69
N THR A 660 18.27 11.22 -9.90
CA THR A 660 18.88 10.99 -11.22
C THR A 660 17.85 10.43 -12.21
N TRP A 661 17.00 9.50 -11.79
CA TRP A 661 15.86 8.98 -12.57
C TRP A 661 14.92 10.09 -13.05
N ARG A 662 14.51 11.00 -12.14
CA ARG A 662 13.61 12.11 -12.49
C ARG A 662 14.22 13.01 -13.57
N ALA A 663 15.52 13.27 -13.48
CA ALA A 663 16.23 14.06 -14.48
C ALA A 663 16.25 13.36 -15.85
N LEU A 664 16.47 12.04 -15.86
CA LEU A 664 16.48 11.20 -17.05
C LEU A 664 15.13 11.24 -17.79
N VAL A 665 14.03 10.91 -17.12
CA VAL A 665 12.71 10.81 -17.78
C VAL A 665 12.19 12.16 -18.28
N ALA A 666 12.53 13.26 -17.61
CA ALA A 666 12.16 14.61 -18.06
C ALA A 666 12.69 14.93 -19.48
N ALA A 667 13.75 14.26 -19.91
CA ALA A 667 14.35 14.41 -21.24
C ALA A 667 13.63 13.60 -22.35
N HIS A 668 12.96 12.49 -22.02
CA HIS A 668 12.59 11.46 -23.02
C HIS A 668 11.11 11.37 -23.45
N GLY A 669 10.20 12.19 -22.91
CA GLY A 669 8.76 12.11 -23.28
C GLY A 669 8.05 10.91 -22.66
N THR A 670 6.73 11.00 -22.47
CA THR A 670 6.00 10.17 -21.49
C THR A 670 5.30 8.96 -22.13
N GLY A 671 6.01 7.83 -22.16
CA GLY A 671 5.34 6.53 -22.08
C GLY A 671 4.75 6.27 -20.69
N ASN A 672 3.93 5.24 -20.57
CA ASN A 672 3.36 4.79 -19.30
C ASN A 672 3.75 3.34 -18.96
N PRO A 673 5.04 2.92 -19.04
CA PRO A 673 5.42 1.57 -18.68
C PRO A 673 5.16 1.29 -17.20
N PHE A 674 5.06 0.00 -16.86
CA PHE A 674 5.04 -0.50 -15.51
C PHE A 674 6.45 -0.94 -15.10
N TYR A 675 6.88 -0.62 -13.89
CA TYR A 675 8.23 -0.95 -13.41
C TYR A 675 8.17 -2.05 -12.35
N PHE A 676 8.95 -3.10 -12.53
CA PHE A 676 9.19 -4.12 -11.51
C PHE A 676 10.67 -4.12 -11.18
N PHE A 677 11.05 -3.68 -9.98
CA PHE A 677 12.42 -3.75 -9.50
C PHE A 677 12.59 -4.92 -8.55
N ASN A 678 13.21 -5.96 -9.05
CA ASN A 678 13.63 -7.11 -8.27
C ASN A 678 14.99 -6.83 -7.60
N ALA A 679 14.96 -5.88 -6.68
CA ALA A 679 16.13 -5.35 -5.98
C ALA A 679 15.78 -5.01 -4.54
N CYS A 680 16.72 -5.23 -3.63
CA CYS A 680 16.61 -4.91 -2.21
C CYS A 680 16.24 -3.44 -2.00
N ASP A 681 15.40 -3.15 -1.00
CA ASP A 681 15.03 -1.81 -0.54
C ASP A 681 14.40 -0.85 -1.59
N SER A 682 14.24 -1.27 -2.84
CA SER A 682 13.64 -0.50 -3.94
C SER A 682 12.15 -0.15 -3.70
N GLY A 683 11.45 -0.94 -2.90
CA GLY A 683 10.06 -0.70 -2.47
C GLY A 683 9.93 0.28 -1.30
N ARG A 684 11.03 0.64 -0.63
CA ARG A 684 11.02 1.59 0.47
C ARG A 684 10.79 3.00 -0.04
N SER A 685 10.22 3.81 0.83
CA SER A 685 10.07 5.24 0.61
C SER A 685 10.14 5.96 1.95
N GLN A 686 10.58 7.21 1.95
CA GLN A 686 10.70 8.06 3.13
C GLN A 686 10.29 9.49 2.77
N MET A 687 9.67 10.24 3.67
CA MET A 687 9.39 11.65 3.42
C MET A 687 10.64 12.51 3.75
N PHE A 688 11.04 13.38 2.81
CA PHE A 688 12.14 14.32 2.94
C PHE A 688 11.71 15.69 2.41
N GLY A 689 11.97 16.77 3.16
CA GLY A 689 11.73 18.14 2.67
C GLY A 689 10.30 18.44 2.22
N GLY A 690 9.29 17.68 2.67
CA GLY A 690 7.88 17.82 2.26
C GLY A 690 7.46 16.96 1.06
N PHE A 691 8.31 16.05 0.57
CA PHE A 691 8.01 15.14 -0.53
C PHE A 691 8.43 13.69 -0.22
N VAL A 692 7.77 12.71 -0.82
CA VAL A 692 8.12 11.29 -0.63
C VAL A 692 9.27 10.92 -1.58
N GLN A 693 10.43 10.58 -1.01
CA GLN A 693 11.61 9.98 -1.64
C GLN A 693 11.45 8.45 -1.73
N GLY A 694 11.89 7.83 -2.82
CA GLY A 694 11.77 6.40 -3.09
C GLY A 694 11.34 6.11 -4.54
N TRP A 695 11.64 4.91 -5.02
CA TRP A 695 11.41 4.55 -6.42
C TRP A 695 9.94 4.58 -6.82
N GLY A 696 9.05 4.00 -6.01
CA GLY A 696 7.60 3.99 -6.30
C GLY A 696 7.04 5.39 -6.57
N PRO A 697 7.13 6.34 -5.62
CA PRO A 697 6.70 7.71 -5.84
C PRO A 697 7.41 8.42 -7.00
N ALA A 698 8.71 8.21 -7.20
CA ALA A 698 9.48 8.86 -8.26
C ALA A 698 9.06 8.39 -9.67
N VAL A 699 8.91 7.08 -9.85
CA VAL A 699 8.50 6.44 -11.10
C VAL A 699 7.05 6.80 -11.44
N LEU A 700 6.16 6.77 -10.46
CA LEU A 700 4.76 7.15 -10.66
C LEU A 700 4.60 8.65 -10.97
N ALA A 701 5.40 9.52 -10.35
CA ALA A 701 5.39 10.95 -10.66
C ALA A 701 5.79 11.27 -12.10
N SER A 702 6.54 10.37 -12.76
CA SER A 702 6.87 10.46 -14.18
C SER A 702 5.80 9.90 -15.14
N GLY A 703 4.68 9.37 -14.63
CA GLY A 703 3.57 8.88 -15.44
C GLY A 703 3.55 7.36 -15.66
N ALA A 704 4.34 6.59 -14.92
CA ALA A 704 4.30 5.12 -14.99
C ALA A 704 2.90 4.55 -14.63
N SER A 705 2.55 3.42 -15.23
CA SER A 705 1.29 2.71 -14.91
C SER A 705 1.29 2.06 -13.52
N GLY A 706 2.47 1.77 -12.98
CA GLY A 706 2.63 1.14 -11.68
C GLY A 706 4.09 0.83 -11.39
N PHE A 707 4.37 0.51 -10.12
CA PHE A 707 5.68 0.12 -9.63
C PHE A 707 5.58 -1.01 -8.60
N ILE A 708 6.45 -2.01 -8.70
CA ILE A 708 6.69 -3.03 -7.66
C ILE A 708 8.17 -2.98 -7.26
N GLY A 709 8.43 -3.05 -5.95
CA GLY A 709 9.79 -3.16 -5.40
C GLY A 709 9.81 -3.83 -4.02
N GLY A 710 10.98 -4.32 -3.61
CA GLY A 710 11.19 -4.98 -2.32
C GLY A 710 11.37 -3.99 -1.15
N MET A 711 10.66 -4.16 -0.04
CA MET A 711 10.73 -3.31 1.15
C MET A 711 11.95 -3.57 2.04
N TRP A 712 12.58 -4.72 1.92
CA TRP A 712 13.74 -5.14 2.70
C TRP A 712 14.62 -6.06 1.86
N PRO A 713 15.81 -6.46 2.34
CA PRO A 713 16.69 -7.32 1.58
C PRO A 713 15.99 -8.61 1.14
N LEU A 714 16.08 -8.88 -0.15
CA LEU A 714 15.44 -10.03 -0.78
C LEU A 714 16.42 -11.17 -0.85
N THR A 715 15.87 -12.37 -0.90
CA THR A 715 16.70 -13.52 -1.17
C THR A 715 16.70 -13.84 -2.66
N ASP A 716 17.88 -13.97 -3.27
CA ASP A 716 18.05 -14.11 -4.73
C ASP A 716 17.16 -15.22 -5.34
N ARG A 717 17.20 -16.44 -4.78
CA ARG A 717 16.36 -17.56 -5.25
C ARG A 717 14.86 -17.29 -5.20
N ALA A 718 14.35 -16.77 -4.09
CA ALA A 718 12.91 -16.54 -3.94
C ALA A 718 12.47 -15.31 -4.75
N ALA A 719 13.33 -14.31 -4.88
CA ALA A 719 13.13 -13.14 -5.72
C ALA A 719 12.99 -13.55 -7.20
N ALA A 720 13.87 -14.41 -7.71
CA ALA A 720 13.80 -14.96 -9.06
C ALA A 720 12.52 -15.79 -9.29
N ALA A 721 12.13 -16.60 -8.30
CA ALA A 721 10.88 -17.37 -8.36
C ALA A 721 9.64 -16.46 -8.32
N PHE A 722 9.67 -15.39 -7.53
CA PHE A 722 8.57 -14.43 -7.41
C PHE A 722 8.26 -13.78 -8.75
N SER A 723 9.26 -13.25 -9.44
CA SER A 723 9.06 -12.59 -10.73
C SER A 723 8.62 -13.59 -11.81
N ALA A 724 9.20 -14.79 -11.84
CA ALA A 724 8.77 -15.85 -12.75
C ALA A 724 7.30 -16.23 -12.56
N ASP A 725 6.87 -16.46 -11.31
CA ASP A 725 5.46 -16.76 -10.97
C ASP A 725 4.54 -15.57 -11.31
N PHE A 726 5.00 -14.33 -11.10
CA PHE A 726 4.25 -13.12 -11.41
C PHE A 726 3.97 -12.98 -12.91
N TYR A 727 5.00 -13.01 -13.76
CA TYR A 727 4.79 -12.87 -15.21
C TYR A 727 4.15 -14.12 -15.83
N GLY A 728 4.47 -15.31 -15.33
CA GLY A 728 3.81 -16.55 -15.72
C GLY A 728 2.31 -16.53 -15.41
N GLY A 729 1.94 -15.99 -14.24
CA GLY A 729 0.55 -15.77 -13.83
C GLY A 729 -0.20 -14.80 -14.75
N ILE A 730 0.42 -13.65 -15.08
CA ILE A 730 -0.16 -12.69 -16.04
C ILE A 730 -0.38 -13.37 -17.38
N THR A 731 0.67 -13.91 -18.00
CA THR A 731 0.58 -14.48 -19.35
C THR A 731 -0.34 -15.69 -19.47
N THR A 732 -0.48 -16.47 -18.40
CA THR A 732 -1.42 -17.59 -18.36
C THR A 732 -2.85 -17.09 -18.36
N ARG A 733 -3.20 -16.19 -17.43
CA ARG A 733 -4.59 -15.72 -17.25
C ARG A 733 -5.02 -14.72 -18.33
N LEU A 734 -4.09 -13.99 -18.92
CA LEU A 734 -4.38 -13.00 -19.97
C LEU A 734 -4.98 -13.65 -21.24
N LYS A 735 -4.79 -14.96 -21.41
CA LYS A 735 -5.43 -15.76 -22.48
C LYS A 735 -6.95 -15.85 -22.32
N ASP A 736 -7.44 -15.71 -21.09
CA ASP A 736 -8.86 -15.84 -20.74
C ASP A 736 -9.57 -14.47 -20.64
N GLY A 737 -8.83 -13.36 -20.71
CA GLY A 737 -9.34 -11.99 -20.67
C GLY A 737 -8.45 -11.03 -19.87
N PRO A 738 -8.90 -9.77 -19.66
CA PRO A 738 -8.21 -8.82 -18.79
C PRO A 738 -7.95 -9.39 -17.39
N VAL A 739 -6.78 -9.09 -16.81
CA VAL A 739 -6.40 -9.59 -15.48
C VAL A 739 -6.08 -8.45 -14.53
N TYR A 740 -6.53 -8.55 -13.29
CA TYR A 740 -6.11 -7.59 -12.26
C TYR A 740 -4.70 -7.93 -11.78
N LEU A 741 -3.78 -6.99 -11.91
CA LEU A 741 -2.38 -7.19 -11.51
C LEU A 741 -2.25 -7.55 -10.03
N ALA A 742 -3.05 -6.92 -9.17
CA ALA A 742 -3.04 -7.20 -7.73
C ALA A 742 -3.51 -8.62 -7.38
N GLU A 743 -4.35 -9.27 -8.19
CA GLU A 743 -4.76 -10.67 -7.99
C GLU A 743 -3.65 -11.66 -8.34
N ILE A 744 -2.80 -11.31 -9.31
CA ILE A 744 -1.58 -12.07 -9.58
C ILE A 744 -0.67 -12.00 -8.34
N LEU A 745 -0.46 -10.79 -7.80
CA LEU A 745 0.34 -10.60 -6.58
C LEU A 745 -0.19 -11.36 -5.37
N GLN A 746 -1.52 -11.40 -5.17
CA GLN A 746 -2.11 -12.23 -4.10
C GLN A 746 -1.70 -13.70 -4.24
N GLY A 747 -1.75 -14.24 -5.46
CA GLY A 747 -1.35 -15.61 -5.76
C GLY A 747 0.12 -15.88 -5.45
N VAL A 748 1.01 -15.00 -5.93
CA VAL A 748 2.46 -15.13 -5.69
C VAL A 748 2.79 -14.99 -4.19
N ARG A 749 2.17 -14.06 -3.47
CA ARG A 749 2.37 -13.87 -2.02
C ARG A 749 1.97 -15.10 -1.20
N LYS A 750 0.93 -15.84 -1.61
CA LYS A 750 0.49 -17.07 -0.92
C LYS A 750 1.55 -18.17 -0.88
N ARG A 751 2.55 -18.15 -1.77
CA ARG A 751 3.74 -19.01 -1.71
C ARG A 751 4.50 -18.90 -0.39
N PHE A 752 4.32 -17.82 0.36
CA PHE A 752 4.84 -17.70 1.74
C PHE A 752 4.39 -18.87 2.62
N TYR A 753 3.12 -19.27 2.57
CA TYR A 753 2.62 -20.39 3.40
C TYR A 753 3.12 -21.76 2.91
N GLU A 754 3.50 -21.86 1.64
CA GLU A 754 4.07 -23.06 1.05
C GLU A 754 5.56 -23.21 1.40
N THR A 755 6.31 -22.11 1.41
CA THR A 755 7.77 -22.10 1.49
C THR A 755 8.32 -21.65 2.84
N GLY A 756 7.57 -20.83 3.58
CA GLY A 756 8.06 -20.10 4.75
C GLY A 756 8.96 -18.92 4.42
N ASP A 757 9.30 -18.67 3.15
CA ASP A 757 10.27 -17.64 2.78
C ASP A 757 9.64 -16.23 2.81
N PRO A 758 10.09 -15.34 3.73
CA PRO A 758 9.48 -14.02 3.89
C PRO A 758 9.73 -13.08 2.71
N THR A 759 10.58 -13.45 1.73
CA THR A 759 10.74 -12.70 0.47
C THR A 759 9.40 -12.52 -0.25
N TYR A 760 8.50 -13.51 -0.17
CA TYR A 760 7.16 -13.41 -0.76
C TYR A 760 6.28 -12.32 -0.12
N LEU A 761 6.61 -11.84 1.08
CA LEU A 761 5.93 -10.74 1.77
C LEU A 761 6.57 -9.37 1.49
N ALA A 762 7.77 -9.33 0.90
CA ALA A 762 8.59 -8.14 0.84
C ALA A 762 8.15 -7.11 -0.21
N TYR A 763 7.37 -7.52 -1.21
CA TYR A 763 7.07 -6.65 -2.35
C TYR A 763 5.88 -5.75 -2.08
N THR A 764 6.08 -4.45 -2.27
CA THR A 764 5.01 -3.44 -2.27
C THR A 764 4.58 -3.11 -3.69
N PHE A 765 3.28 -2.95 -3.91
CA PHE A 765 2.71 -2.46 -5.16
C PHE A 765 2.22 -1.02 -5.02
N TYR A 766 2.79 -0.12 -5.82
CA TYR A 766 2.32 1.24 -6.00
C TYR A 766 1.63 1.38 -7.36
N GLY A 767 0.38 1.85 -7.37
CA GLY A 767 -0.46 1.89 -8.57
C GLY A 767 -1.94 1.83 -8.21
N ASN A 768 -2.76 1.39 -9.17
CA ASN A 768 -4.21 1.20 -8.98
C ASN A 768 -4.46 -0.22 -8.45
N ALA A 769 -5.21 -0.35 -7.36
CA ALA A 769 -5.66 -1.63 -6.80
C ALA A 769 -6.38 -2.48 -7.85
N ASN A 770 -7.13 -1.83 -8.73
CA ASN A 770 -7.88 -2.43 -9.82
C ASN A 770 -7.18 -2.29 -11.19
N LEU A 771 -5.86 -2.09 -11.22
CA LEU A 771 -5.10 -2.04 -12.48
C LEU A 771 -5.31 -3.32 -13.30
N GLN A 772 -5.92 -3.18 -14.47
CA GLN A 772 -6.14 -4.25 -15.42
C GLN A 772 -5.00 -4.31 -16.43
N VAL A 773 -4.39 -5.49 -16.55
CA VAL A 773 -3.51 -5.82 -17.67
C VAL A 773 -4.38 -6.40 -18.78
N VAL A 774 -4.26 -5.84 -19.98
CA VAL A 774 -5.03 -6.24 -21.17
C VAL A 774 -4.10 -6.68 -22.30
N THR A 775 -4.63 -7.48 -23.23
CA THR A 775 -3.94 -7.76 -24.49
C THR A 775 -3.85 -6.49 -25.35
N GLN A 776 -2.85 -6.46 -26.23
CA GLN A 776 -2.72 -5.40 -27.24
C GLN A 776 -3.87 -5.41 -28.25
#